data_AF-A0A034WH80-F1
#
_entry.id   AF-A0A034WH80-F1
#
_cell.length_a   1.000
_cell.length_b   1.000
_cell.length_c   1.000
_cell.angle_alpha   90.00
_cell.angle_beta   90.00
_cell.angle_gamma   90.00
#
_symmetry.space_group_name_H-M   'P 1'
#
loop_
_entity.id
_entity.type
_entity.pdbx_description
1 polymer ?
#
loop_
_entity_poly.entity_id
_entity_poly.type
_entity_poly.pdbx_seq_one_letter_code
_entity_poly.pdbx_strand_id
1 'polypeptide(L)'
;MMKLHRSKSKSRNSLMTILKENEVDLLQKDLQNLSNKVQQQRVENRKMTKEKDKRNQALEDFKSVLRKLETRLIEMENKHLSAEQRLQMLEEMNDTEEKAQKEINKDKFRLNGLIYRSQDYLQNLKNDCRRLEVSNEGLSASITTVIRNTKKMEKDLNRLTEVHYESAFKCLQIERKIIMLQGGDFDPIQEAEAQKYLTKLEAQNLILQKRLQTTEAQNKKLDYNMRNLTDVYNADHKRLEEMLFNIKEAQMYCEGGIKRLSVERNKNQQKIVELSLLKMRSKEFENDIIECENNTYHLGKHRLQLNRTMKDRLVEIKSQMDLLNLKRKHLNEERSTLLADIGERSKHIDVVRARLELTSRLMGMNEDGTLVTATQLKVAAAQEKQMLLDEGNELNEKVIKAEEDIKAMENTLMLLNHSNDSYRKNLNKKVDEDQVLEEIKELQSNYCLALTQLKSLRSKHRQVEKENDKNLRIYENLGRQLEISTGKNMENSEILEKLQKEIDDQKTKLQRAEREVKISLKAVKERNLGKEFVEAYERELDLREFEYRNSSALNQLADMAENDDDIGPKVIRIMLDKGLKMPHMLQKTRSFASWRSDVSETSSSRDMPMSTPHSSVSETTSVVIQPSVVSIDFSPS
;
A
#
# COMPACT_ATOMS: atom_id res chain seq x y z
N MET A 1 -22.77 29.40 114.91
CA MET A 1 -21.84 29.97 113.88
C MET A 1 -21.41 28.99 112.78
N MET A 2 -21.04 27.72 113.04
CA MET A 2 -20.40 26.84 112.03
C MET A 2 -21.12 26.66 110.67
N LYS A 3 -22.47 26.65 110.61
CA LYS A 3 -23.20 26.51 109.33
C LYS A 3 -22.97 27.68 108.36
N LEU A 4 -22.76 28.90 108.86
CA LEU A 4 -22.57 30.09 108.00
C LEU A 4 -21.18 30.12 107.36
N HIS A 5 -20.13 29.71 108.08
CA HIS A 5 -18.77 29.64 107.52
C HIS A 5 -18.63 28.52 106.48
N ARG A 6 -19.26 27.36 106.68
CA ARG A 6 -19.27 26.28 105.68
C ARG A 6 -19.98 26.71 104.38
N SER A 7 -21.05 27.50 104.48
CA SER A 7 -21.74 28.08 103.31
C SER A 7 -20.88 29.11 102.57
N LYS A 8 -20.32 30.11 103.28
CA LYS A 8 -19.45 31.12 102.66
C LYS A 8 -18.16 30.52 102.05
N SER A 9 -17.59 29.48 102.66
CA SER A 9 -16.45 28.74 102.10
C SER A 9 -16.82 27.98 100.82
N LYS A 10 -17.94 27.25 100.80
CA LYS A 10 -18.41 26.57 99.57
C LYS A 10 -18.71 27.57 98.44
N SER A 11 -19.34 28.70 98.75
CA SER A 11 -19.65 29.74 97.76
C SER A 11 -18.38 30.41 97.19
N ARG A 12 -17.38 30.72 98.03
CA ARG A 12 -16.09 31.24 97.54
C ARG A 12 -15.33 30.23 96.67
N ASN A 13 -15.31 28.96 97.05
CA ASN A 13 -14.66 27.92 96.27
C ASN A 13 -15.39 27.70 94.93
N SER A 14 -16.72 27.67 94.92
CA SER A 14 -17.56 27.63 93.71
C SER A 14 -17.24 28.79 92.75
N LEU A 15 -17.20 30.03 93.24
CA LEU A 15 -16.86 31.20 92.42
C LEU A 15 -15.42 31.13 91.88
N MET A 16 -14.46 30.65 92.68
CA MET A 16 -13.07 30.47 92.26
C MET A 16 -12.92 29.38 91.20
N THR A 17 -13.70 28.29 91.28
CA THR A 17 -13.74 27.26 90.24
C THR A 17 -14.31 27.81 88.94
N ILE A 18 -15.45 28.52 88.99
CA ILE A 18 -16.10 29.13 87.81
C ILE A 18 -15.17 30.15 87.13
N LEU A 19 -14.43 30.96 87.90
CA LEU A 19 -13.44 31.89 87.33
C LEU A 19 -12.30 31.16 86.61
N LYS A 20 -11.80 30.06 87.18
CA LYS A 20 -10.77 29.22 86.53
C LYS A 20 -11.29 28.46 85.32
N GLU A 21 -12.53 27.99 85.34
CA GLU A 21 -13.18 27.36 84.18
C GLU A 21 -13.33 28.37 83.04
N ASN A 22 -13.80 29.60 83.32
CA ASN A 22 -13.87 30.67 82.33
C ASN A 22 -12.48 31.07 81.78
N GLU A 23 -11.45 31.10 82.62
CA GLU A 23 -10.07 31.38 82.21
C GLU A 23 -9.50 30.26 81.33
N VAL A 24 -9.77 28.99 81.67
CA VAL A 24 -9.42 27.83 80.85
C VAL A 24 -10.17 27.83 79.52
N ASP A 25 -11.46 28.17 79.48
CA ASP A 25 -12.26 28.27 78.26
C ASP A 25 -11.79 29.40 77.35
N LEU A 26 -11.36 30.53 77.91
CA LEU A 26 -10.72 31.62 77.16
C LEU A 26 -9.38 31.18 76.59
N LEU A 27 -8.51 30.57 77.39
CA LEU A 27 -7.23 30.02 76.94
C LEU A 27 -7.40 28.92 75.89
N GLN A 28 -8.43 28.08 75.98
CA GLN A 28 -8.76 27.09 74.95
C GLN A 28 -9.22 27.76 73.64
N LYS A 29 -10.06 28.80 73.71
CA LYS A 29 -10.48 29.57 72.52
C LYS A 29 -9.29 30.27 71.88
N ASP A 30 -8.41 30.87 72.66
CA ASP A 30 -7.20 31.53 72.16
C ASP A 30 -6.20 30.53 71.57
N LEU A 31 -6.04 29.35 72.19
CA LEU A 31 -5.21 28.28 71.65
C LEU A 31 -5.80 27.69 70.35
N GLN A 32 -7.12 27.57 70.26
CA GLN A 32 -7.82 27.16 69.03
C GLN A 32 -7.70 28.24 67.93
N ASN A 33 -7.83 29.51 68.28
CA ASN A 33 -7.63 30.64 67.35
C ASN A 33 -6.19 30.71 66.85
N LEU A 34 -5.20 30.51 67.73
CA LEU A 34 -3.79 30.45 67.38
C LEU A 34 -3.49 29.24 66.49
N SER A 35 -4.04 28.07 66.81
CA SER A 35 -3.96 26.86 65.98
C SER A 35 -4.53 27.08 64.58
N ASN A 36 -5.72 27.68 64.48
CA ASN A 36 -6.35 28.05 63.21
C ASN A 36 -5.46 29.03 62.42
N LYS A 37 -4.87 30.05 63.07
CA LYS A 37 -3.99 31.04 62.44
C LYS A 37 -2.68 30.42 61.95
N VAL A 38 -2.07 29.52 62.72
CA VAL A 38 -0.90 28.72 62.31
C VAL A 38 -1.26 27.82 61.13
N GLN A 39 -2.44 27.21 61.11
CA GLN A 39 -2.89 26.37 60.00
C GLN A 39 -3.16 27.19 58.72
N GLN A 40 -3.75 28.37 58.83
CA GLN A 40 -3.88 29.32 57.72
C GLN A 40 -2.50 29.71 57.16
N GLN A 41 -1.56 30.12 58.02
CA GLN A 41 -0.18 30.42 57.61
C GLN A 41 0.53 29.23 56.97
N ARG A 42 0.27 27.99 57.42
CA ARG A 42 0.82 26.77 56.77
C ARG A 42 0.23 26.55 55.38
N VAL A 43 -1.06 26.81 55.17
CA VAL A 43 -1.70 26.73 53.85
C VAL A 43 -1.19 27.83 52.93
N GLU A 44 -1.04 29.04 53.44
CA GLU A 44 -0.53 30.20 52.71
C GLU A 44 0.95 30.01 52.33
N ASN A 45 1.80 29.56 53.26
CA ASN A 45 3.19 29.19 52.95
C ASN A 45 3.26 28.10 51.88
N ARG A 46 2.44 27.04 51.95
CA ARG A 46 2.37 26.00 50.90
C ARG A 46 1.94 26.57 49.54
N LYS A 47 1.04 27.56 49.51
CA LYS A 47 0.64 28.27 48.29
C LYS A 47 1.82 29.08 47.72
N MET A 48 2.51 29.84 48.57
CA MET A 48 3.68 30.64 48.20
C MET A 48 4.86 29.78 47.72
N THR A 49 5.11 28.60 48.32
CA THR A 49 6.11 27.64 47.82
C THR A 49 5.75 27.16 46.42
N LYS A 50 4.52 26.70 46.19
CA LYS A 50 4.05 26.28 44.85
C LYS A 50 4.13 27.39 43.81
N GLU A 51 3.89 28.65 44.21
CA GLU A 51 4.00 29.80 43.31
C GLU A 51 5.46 30.15 43.01
N LYS A 52 6.37 30.03 43.98
CA LYS A 52 7.82 30.14 43.81
C LYS A 52 8.34 29.05 42.87
N ASP A 53 7.93 27.80 43.06
CA ASP A 53 8.37 26.67 42.22
C ASP A 53 7.94 26.86 40.75
N LYS A 54 6.69 27.30 40.53
CA LYS A 54 6.21 27.69 39.19
C LYS A 54 7.00 28.84 38.57
N ARG A 55 7.33 29.89 39.33
CA ARG A 55 8.17 30.99 38.83
C ARG A 55 9.59 30.53 38.52
N ASN A 56 10.18 29.67 39.34
CA ASN A 56 11.51 29.08 39.09
C ASN A 56 11.51 28.25 37.79
N GLN A 57 10.48 27.44 37.57
CA GLN A 57 10.35 26.63 36.36
C GLN A 57 10.25 27.50 35.10
N ALA A 58 9.36 28.51 35.11
CA ALA A 58 9.25 29.46 34.01
C ALA A 58 10.56 30.25 33.76
N LEU A 59 11.32 30.57 34.81
CA LEU A 59 12.62 31.25 34.69
C LEU A 59 13.67 30.34 34.05
N GLU A 60 13.67 29.04 34.35
CA GLU A 60 14.56 28.08 33.71
C GLU A 60 14.15 27.81 32.24
N ASP A 61 12.86 27.79 31.94
CA ASP A 61 12.34 27.76 30.56
C ASP A 61 12.84 28.99 29.77
N PHE A 62 12.73 30.20 30.34
CA PHE A 62 13.25 31.42 29.71
C PHE A 62 14.77 31.39 29.50
N LYS A 63 15.57 30.88 30.45
CA LYS A 63 17.02 30.66 30.25
C LYS A 63 17.30 29.65 29.15
N SER A 64 16.45 28.64 28.96
CA SER A 64 16.61 27.68 27.86
C SER A 64 16.37 28.34 26.50
N VAL A 65 15.41 29.27 26.42
CA VAL A 65 15.12 30.07 25.22
C VAL A 65 16.23 31.09 24.96
N LEU A 66 16.73 31.78 25.98
CA LEU A 66 17.86 32.70 25.85
C LEU A 66 19.11 32.00 25.30
N ARG A 67 19.49 30.83 25.84
CA ARG A 67 20.61 30.03 25.29
C ARG A 67 20.42 29.62 23.83
N LYS A 68 19.18 29.34 23.40
CA LYS A 68 18.84 29.06 21.99
C LYS A 68 18.93 30.30 21.09
N LEU A 69 18.65 31.49 21.63
CA LEU A 69 18.81 32.76 20.91
C LEU A 69 20.27 33.20 20.84
N GLU A 70 21.04 33.04 21.92
CA GLU A 70 22.49 33.31 21.95
C GLU A 70 23.24 32.40 20.97
N THR A 71 22.95 31.11 20.95
CA THR A 71 23.54 30.18 19.95
C THR A 71 23.18 30.56 18.52
N ARG A 72 21.91 30.92 18.25
CA ARG A 72 21.48 31.38 16.91
C ARG A 72 22.12 32.71 16.50
N LEU A 73 22.43 33.60 17.45
CA LEU A 73 23.14 34.86 17.22
C LEU A 73 24.63 34.61 16.91
N ILE A 74 25.28 33.71 17.66
CA ILE A 74 26.66 33.27 17.42
C ILE A 74 26.77 32.56 16.05
N GLU A 75 25.78 31.77 15.64
CA GLU A 75 25.73 31.15 14.31
C GLU A 75 25.54 32.17 13.17
N MET A 76 24.94 33.33 13.46
CA MET A 76 24.78 34.45 12.53
C MET A 76 26.05 35.29 12.40
N GLU A 77 26.75 35.58 13.51
CA GLU A 77 28.00 36.34 13.50
C GLU A 77 29.16 35.56 12.86
N ASN A 78 29.23 34.23 13.06
CA ASN A 78 30.33 33.41 12.56
C ASN A 78 30.28 33.07 11.06
N LYS A 79 29.24 33.50 10.32
CA LYS A 79 29.10 33.20 8.89
C LYS A 79 29.05 34.48 8.08
N HIS A 80 30.08 34.72 7.25
CA HIS A 80 29.94 35.56 6.06
C HIS A 80 29.02 34.85 5.04
N LEU A 81 27.71 34.89 5.31
CA LEU A 81 26.69 34.16 4.57
C LEU A 81 26.64 34.57 3.10
N SER A 82 26.63 33.57 2.21
CA SER A 82 26.23 33.72 0.80
C SER A 82 24.80 34.28 0.72
N ALA A 83 24.49 35.02 -0.34
CA ALA A 83 23.16 35.60 -0.57
C ALA A 83 22.03 34.55 -0.51
N GLU A 84 22.30 33.35 -0.99
CA GLU A 84 21.38 32.20 -1.00
C GLU A 84 21.07 31.69 0.41
N GLN A 85 22.08 31.61 1.29
CA GLN A 85 21.88 31.23 2.70
C GLN A 85 21.16 32.32 3.50
N ARG A 86 21.33 33.59 3.13
CA ARG A 86 20.51 34.69 3.69
C ARG A 86 19.05 34.60 3.23
N LEU A 87 18.81 34.24 1.97
CA LEU A 87 17.46 34.02 1.45
C LEU A 87 16.77 32.90 2.23
N GLN A 88 17.42 31.75 2.37
CA GLN A 88 16.88 30.60 3.11
C GLN A 88 16.57 30.94 4.58
N MET A 89 17.40 31.73 5.25
CA MET A 89 17.10 32.20 6.62
C MET A 89 15.94 33.19 6.68
N LEU A 90 15.77 34.06 5.68
CA LEU A 90 14.62 34.96 5.60
C LEU A 90 13.33 34.18 5.31
N GLU A 91 13.39 33.15 4.49
CA GLU A 91 12.29 32.21 4.25
C GLU A 91 11.92 31.47 5.54
N GLU A 92 12.87 30.87 6.27
CA GLU A 92 12.61 30.24 7.57
C GLU A 92 12.02 31.21 8.60
N MET A 93 12.52 32.44 8.67
CA MET A 93 11.97 33.48 9.56
C MET A 93 10.53 33.82 9.17
N ASN A 94 10.27 34.09 7.89
CA ASN A 94 8.95 34.37 7.36
C ASN A 94 7.97 33.20 7.61
N ASP A 95 8.43 31.96 7.48
CA ASP A 95 7.68 30.75 7.80
C ASP A 95 7.31 30.66 9.29
N THR A 96 8.22 31.04 10.19
CA THR A 96 7.93 31.08 11.64
C THR A 96 6.99 32.23 12.02
N GLU A 97 7.13 33.37 11.36
CA GLU A 97 6.28 34.55 11.57
C GLU A 97 4.87 34.32 11.01
N GLU A 98 4.73 33.68 9.84
CA GLU A 98 3.43 33.32 9.27
C GLU A 98 2.71 32.26 10.13
N LYS A 99 3.45 31.32 10.75
CA LYS A 99 2.90 30.39 11.75
C LYS A 99 2.45 31.13 13.02
N ALA A 100 3.23 32.09 13.53
CA ALA A 100 2.82 32.93 14.65
C ALA A 100 1.57 33.78 14.34
N GLN A 101 1.52 34.37 13.14
CA GLN A 101 0.37 35.13 12.62
C GLN A 101 -0.89 34.25 12.54
N LYS A 102 -0.75 32.98 12.14
CA LYS A 102 -1.85 31.99 12.11
C LYS A 102 -2.37 31.66 13.52
N GLU A 103 -1.49 31.49 14.51
CA GLU A 103 -1.92 31.29 15.91
C GLU A 103 -2.59 32.54 16.52
N ILE A 104 -2.02 33.73 16.31
CA ILE A 104 -2.62 35.01 16.74
C ILE A 104 -4.03 35.18 16.14
N ASN A 105 -4.22 34.82 14.87
CA ASN A 105 -5.53 34.86 14.23
C ASN A 105 -6.52 33.84 14.83
N LYS A 106 -6.10 32.60 15.13
CA LYS A 106 -6.94 31.62 15.85
C LYS A 106 -7.38 32.15 17.21
N ASP A 107 -6.46 32.74 17.97
CA ASP A 107 -6.77 33.32 19.27
C ASP A 107 -7.68 34.55 19.16
N LYS A 108 -7.51 35.39 18.14
CA LYS A 108 -8.43 36.50 17.81
C LYS A 108 -9.85 36.00 17.52
N PHE A 109 -10.01 34.92 16.75
CA PHE A 109 -11.33 34.30 16.54
C PHE A 109 -11.92 33.73 17.84
N ARG A 110 -11.11 33.08 18.68
CA ARG A 110 -11.52 32.55 19.98
C ARG A 110 -11.97 33.66 20.94
N LEU A 111 -11.20 34.74 21.03
CA LEU A 111 -11.52 35.94 21.82
C LEU A 111 -12.78 36.64 21.31
N ASN A 112 -12.92 36.86 20.00
CA ASN A 112 -14.14 37.43 19.43
C ASN A 112 -15.38 36.57 19.73
N GLY A 113 -15.26 35.24 19.67
CA GLY A 113 -16.34 34.33 20.04
C GLY A 113 -16.69 34.36 21.54
N LEU A 114 -15.72 34.62 22.41
CA LEU A 114 -15.96 34.84 23.86
C LEU A 114 -16.60 36.22 24.13
N ILE A 115 -16.12 37.27 23.46
CA ILE A 115 -16.68 38.63 23.54
C ILE A 115 -18.13 38.63 23.08
N TYR A 116 -18.44 38.01 21.94
CA TYR A 116 -19.81 37.92 21.44
C TYR A 116 -20.75 37.21 22.43
N ARG A 117 -20.32 36.08 23.01
CA ARG A 117 -21.10 35.36 24.03
C ARG A 117 -21.26 36.16 25.32
N SER A 118 -20.23 36.87 25.78
CA SER A 118 -20.35 37.69 26.98
C SER A 118 -21.22 38.93 26.76
N GLN A 119 -21.20 39.49 25.55
CA GLN A 119 -22.03 40.63 25.15
C GLN A 119 -23.51 40.23 25.00
N ASP A 120 -23.79 39.06 24.40
CA ASP A 120 -25.15 38.50 24.34
C ASP A 120 -25.70 38.20 25.75
N TYR A 121 -24.91 37.53 26.60
CA TYR A 121 -25.27 37.28 27.99
C TYR A 121 -25.53 38.57 28.78
N LEU A 122 -24.70 39.60 28.60
CA LEU A 122 -24.88 40.92 29.22
C LEU A 122 -26.11 41.66 28.67
N GLN A 123 -26.45 41.48 27.40
CA GLN A 123 -27.66 42.05 26.80
C GLN A 123 -28.93 41.36 27.34
N ASN A 124 -28.89 40.03 27.50
CA ASN A 124 -29.97 39.27 28.13
C ASN A 124 -30.19 39.70 29.59
N LEU A 125 -29.12 39.83 30.38
CA LEU A 125 -29.16 40.41 31.74
C LEU A 125 -29.75 41.82 31.77
N LYS A 126 -29.40 42.71 30.82
CA LYS A 126 -30.00 44.05 30.72
C LYS A 126 -31.50 44.01 30.40
N ASN A 127 -31.93 43.09 29.54
CA ASN A 127 -33.35 42.90 29.22
C ASN A 127 -34.12 42.35 30.42
N ASP A 128 -33.51 41.45 31.19
CA ASP A 128 -34.07 40.90 32.43
C ASP A 128 -34.20 41.98 33.52
N CYS A 129 -33.18 42.82 33.73
CA CYS A 129 -33.27 43.97 34.65
C CYS A 129 -34.43 44.90 34.27
N ARG A 130 -34.55 45.28 32.99
CA ARG A 130 -35.68 46.11 32.51
C ARG A 130 -37.04 45.46 32.74
N ARG A 131 -37.16 44.15 32.53
CA ARG A 131 -38.40 43.41 32.81
C ARG A 131 -38.74 43.42 34.31
N LEU A 132 -37.73 43.31 35.17
CA LEU A 132 -37.90 43.40 36.62
C LEU A 132 -38.24 44.83 37.08
N GLU A 133 -37.64 45.87 36.49
CA GLU A 133 -37.97 47.28 36.74
C GLU A 133 -39.46 47.55 36.45
N VAL A 134 -39.93 47.22 35.24
CA VAL A 134 -41.36 47.38 34.86
C VAL A 134 -42.29 46.56 35.76
N SER A 135 -41.89 45.35 36.14
CA SER A 135 -42.66 44.53 37.10
C SER A 135 -42.75 45.19 38.49
N ASN A 136 -41.65 45.76 38.97
CA ASN A 136 -41.57 46.43 40.27
C ASN A 136 -42.38 47.74 40.29
N GLU A 137 -42.40 48.50 39.18
CA GLU A 137 -43.28 49.65 39.00
C GLU A 137 -44.76 49.23 39.02
N GLY A 138 -45.12 48.16 38.31
CA GLY A 138 -46.48 47.59 38.32
C GLY A 138 -46.91 47.12 39.71
N LEU A 139 -46.03 46.45 40.46
CA LEU A 139 -46.27 46.06 41.85
C LEU A 139 -46.43 47.29 42.76
N SER A 140 -45.62 48.34 42.58
CA SER A 140 -45.71 49.58 43.35
C SER A 140 -47.03 50.33 43.10
N ALA A 141 -47.51 50.34 41.85
CA ALA A 141 -48.83 50.88 41.50
C ALA A 141 -49.99 50.04 42.10
N SER A 142 -49.83 48.71 42.14
CA SER A 142 -50.77 47.80 42.80
C SER A 142 -50.83 48.04 44.31
N ILE A 143 -49.68 48.12 45.00
CA ILE A 143 -49.56 48.46 46.42
C ILE A 143 -50.25 49.80 46.73
N THR A 144 -49.99 50.82 45.90
CA THR A 144 -50.63 52.14 46.04
C THR A 144 -52.16 52.07 45.90
N THR A 145 -52.67 51.16 45.06
CA THR A 145 -54.11 50.93 44.89
C THR A 145 -54.71 50.17 46.07
N VAL A 146 -54.02 49.14 46.58
CA VAL A 146 -54.43 48.42 47.80
C VAL A 146 -54.48 49.38 48.99
N ILE A 147 -53.46 50.22 49.22
CA ILE A 147 -53.45 51.21 50.29
C ILE A 147 -54.62 52.19 50.19
N ARG A 148 -54.98 52.64 48.97
CA ARG A 148 -56.18 53.48 48.75
C ARG A 148 -57.48 52.75 49.10
N ASN A 149 -57.59 51.48 48.75
CA ASN A 149 -58.76 50.66 49.06
C ASN A 149 -58.88 50.37 50.56
N THR A 150 -57.78 50.06 51.25
CA THR A 150 -57.74 49.89 52.71
C THR A 150 -58.20 51.16 53.42
N LYS A 151 -57.65 52.34 53.05
CA LYS A 151 -58.09 53.63 53.61
C LYS A 151 -59.55 53.98 53.32
N LYS A 152 -60.12 53.49 52.23
CA LYS A 152 -61.57 53.61 51.97
C LYS A 152 -62.35 52.69 52.91
N MET A 153 -61.96 51.43 53.03
CA MET A 153 -62.60 50.44 53.90
C MET A 153 -62.55 50.85 55.38
N GLU A 154 -61.44 51.45 55.84
CA GLU A 154 -61.31 52.02 57.19
C GLU A 154 -62.34 53.14 57.44
N LYS A 155 -62.58 54.02 56.46
CA LYS A 155 -63.61 55.08 56.54
C LYS A 155 -65.02 54.50 56.54
N ASP A 156 -65.29 53.54 55.66
CA ASP A 156 -66.58 52.86 55.56
C ASP A 156 -66.88 52.07 56.85
N LEU A 157 -65.86 51.44 57.47
CA LEU A 157 -65.95 50.77 58.77
C LEU A 157 -66.24 51.77 59.90
N ASN A 158 -65.52 52.88 59.99
CA ASN A 158 -65.78 53.91 61.00
C ASN A 158 -67.22 54.43 60.91
N ARG A 159 -67.69 54.76 59.71
CA ARG A 159 -69.09 55.13 59.46
C ARG A 159 -70.06 54.03 59.89
N LEU A 160 -69.76 52.77 59.63
CA LEU A 160 -70.60 51.65 60.04
C LEU A 160 -70.64 51.50 61.56
N THR A 161 -69.54 51.77 62.27
CA THR A 161 -69.52 51.79 63.75
C THR A 161 -70.35 52.94 64.32
N GLU A 162 -70.33 54.13 63.73
CA GLU A 162 -71.21 55.25 64.12
C GLU A 162 -72.69 54.88 63.96
N VAL A 163 -73.07 54.33 62.79
CA VAL A 163 -74.43 53.83 62.52
C VAL A 163 -74.82 52.70 63.48
N HIS A 164 -73.89 51.83 63.85
CA HIS A 164 -74.12 50.78 64.83
C HIS A 164 -74.41 51.34 66.22
N TYR A 165 -73.65 52.32 66.70
CA TYR A 165 -73.91 53.00 67.97
C TYR A 165 -75.26 53.75 67.96
N GLU A 166 -75.59 54.45 66.87
CA GLU A 166 -76.89 55.11 66.73
C GLU A 166 -78.05 54.10 66.74
N SER A 167 -77.88 52.96 66.06
CA SER A 167 -78.86 51.87 66.04
C SER A 167 -79.03 51.22 67.42
N ALA A 168 -77.93 50.92 68.11
CA ALA A 168 -77.95 50.37 69.47
C ALA A 168 -78.67 51.31 70.47
N PHE A 169 -78.45 52.62 70.35
CA PHE A 169 -79.17 53.62 71.14
C PHE A 169 -80.68 53.64 70.84
N LYS A 170 -81.08 53.49 69.56
CA LYS A 170 -82.50 53.33 69.18
C LYS A 170 -83.09 52.03 69.71
N CYS A 171 -82.37 50.92 69.67
CA CYS A 171 -82.79 49.65 70.27
C CYS A 171 -83.06 49.83 71.78
N LEU A 172 -82.15 50.45 72.53
CA LEU A 172 -82.34 50.72 73.97
C LEU A 172 -83.55 51.62 74.27
N GLN A 173 -83.86 52.59 73.40
CA GLN A 173 -85.10 53.39 73.53
C GLN A 173 -86.35 52.55 73.28
N ILE A 174 -86.32 51.69 72.25
CA ILE A 174 -87.43 50.79 71.92
C ILE A 174 -87.61 49.73 73.01
N GLU A 175 -86.54 49.17 73.56
CA GLU A 175 -86.57 48.24 74.70
C GLU A 175 -87.18 48.90 75.94
N ARG A 176 -86.80 50.14 76.27
CA ARG A 176 -87.49 50.94 77.31
C ARG A 176 -88.98 51.11 77.03
N LYS A 177 -89.35 51.37 75.77
CA LYS A 177 -90.75 51.51 75.36
C LYS A 177 -91.49 50.17 75.40
N ILE A 178 -90.84 49.06 75.10
CA ILE A 178 -91.36 47.69 75.23
C ILE A 178 -91.57 47.34 76.70
N ILE A 179 -90.62 47.65 77.59
CA ILE A 179 -90.78 47.45 79.04
C ILE A 179 -91.98 48.25 79.58
N MET A 180 -92.23 49.45 79.05
CA MET A 180 -93.43 50.25 79.37
C MET A 180 -94.73 49.69 78.77
N LEU A 181 -94.65 48.99 77.61
CA LEU A 181 -95.80 48.37 76.93
C LEU A 181 -96.07 46.92 77.39
N GLN A 182 -95.12 46.28 78.08
CA GLN A 182 -95.27 44.94 78.65
C GLN A 182 -96.07 44.92 79.96
N GLY A 183 -96.50 46.09 80.45
CA GLY A 183 -97.46 46.22 81.55
C GLY A 183 -98.85 46.61 81.06
N GLY A 184 -99.67 45.64 80.65
CA GLY A 184 -101.10 45.84 80.42
C GLY A 184 -101.69 45.09 79.23
N ASP A 185 -102.50 44.08 79.55
CA ASP A 185 -103.62 43.48 78.80
C ASP A 185 -103.43 43.01 77.33
N PHE A 186 -103.56 41.69 77.17
CA PHE A 186 -103.63 40.99 75.88
C PHE A 186 -105.00 41.18 75.24
N ASP A 187 -105.03 41.78 74.05
CA ASP A 187 -106.24 41.94 73.24
C ASP A 187 -106.40 40.74 72.26
N PRO A 188 -107.42 39.87 72.42
CA PRO A 188 -107.56 38.63 71.64
C PRO A 188 -107.77 38.86 70.13
N ILE A 189 -108.08 40.09 69.70
CA ILE A 189 -108.15 40.46 68.29
C ILE A 189 -106.75 40.47 67.63
N GLN A 190 -105.73 40.93 68.36
CA GLN A 190 -104.36 41.01 67.85
C GLN A 190 -103.74 39.62 67.65
N GLU A 191 -104.09 38.64 68.49
CA GLU A 191 -103.62 37.26 68.36
C GLU A 191 -104.19 36.58 67.09
N ALA A 192 -105.45 36.85 66.75
CA ALA A 192 -106.06 36.34 65.51
C ALA A 192 -105.44 36.96 64.24
N GLU A 193 -105.04 38.23 64.29
CA GLU A 193 -104.28 38.86 63.19
C GLU A 193 -102.84 38.34 63.12
N ALA A 194 -102.18 38.14 64.27
CA ALA A 194 -100.86 37.54 64.36
C ALA A 194 -100.84 36.13 63.76
N GLN A 195 -101.84 35.28 64.04
CA GLN A 195 -101.97 33.94 63.45
C GLN A 195 -102.21 33.99 61.92
N LYS A 196 -102.99 34.95 61.42
CA LYS A 196 -103.14 35.20 59.97
C LYS A 196 -101.86 35.73 59.31
N TYR A 197 -100.99 36.39 60.06
CA TYR A 197 -99.67 36.82 59.58
C TYR A 197 -98.66 35.67 59.61
N LEU A 198 -98.71 34.83 60.65
CA LEU A 198 -97.88 33.62 60.82
C LEU A 198 -98.10 32.63 59.66
N THR A 199 -99.37 32.31 59.35
CA THR A 199 -99.73 31.43 58.22
C THR A 199 -99.28 31.98 56.84
N LYS A 200 -99.28 33.31 56.66
CA LYS A 200 -98.70 33.96 55.46
C LYS A 200 -97.17 33.83 55.42
N LEU A 201 -96.50 34.01 56.55
CA LEU A 201 -95.04 33.83 56.67
C LEU A 201 -94.64 32.38 56.43
N GLU A 202 -95.36 31.40 56.96
CA GLU A 202 -95.14 29.97 56.71
C GLU A 202 -95.27 29.62 55.23
N ALA A 203 -96.29 30.14 54.54
CA ALA A 203 -96.45 29.95 53.10
C ALA A 203 -95.30 30.58 52.29
N GLN A 204 -94.82 31.77 52.68
CA GLN A 204 -93.64 32.39 52.06
C GLN A 204 -92.35 31.61 52.35
N ASN A 205 -92.19 31.09 53.57
CA ASN A 205 -91.04 30.29 53.98
C ASN A 205 -90.97 28.98 53.17
N LEU A 206 -92.10 28.30 52.98
CA LEU A 206 -92.20 27.10 52.12
C LEU A 206 -91.76 27.38 50.66
N ILE A 207 -92.12 28.55 50.10
CA ILE A 207 -91.70 28.96 48.76
C ILE A 207 -90.19 29.23 48.72
N LEU A 208 -89.65 29.94 49.72
CA LEU A 208 -88.22 30.20 49.85
C LEU A 208 -87.40 28.92 50.05
N GLN A 209 -87.90 27.97 50.83
CA GLN A 209 -87.27 26.67 51.07
C GLN A 209 -87.21 25.83 49.79
N LYS A 210 -88.28 25.80 48.98
CA LYS A 210 -88.26 25.19 47.64
C LYS A 210 -87.24 25.86 46.72
N ARG A 211 -87.17 27.20 46.72
CA ARG A 211 -86.18 27.95 45.92
C ARG A 211 -84.75 27.67 46.37
N LEU A 212 -84.50 27.57 47.68
CA LEU A 212 -83.23 27.17 48.26
C LEU A 212 -82.82 25.78 47.74
N GLN A 213 -83.70 24.78 47.87
CA GLN A 213 -83.45 23.41 47.38
C GLN A 213 -83.13 23.37 45.88
N THR A 214 -83.84 24.14 45.04
CA THR A 214 -83.50 24.22 43.61
C THR A 214 -82.13 24.86 43.35
N THR A 215 -81.74 25.84 44.16
CA THR A 215 -80.44 26.52 44.06
C THR A 215 -79.31 25.61 44.54
N GLU A 216 -79.51 24.87 45.64
CA GLU A 216 -78.57 23.86 46.13
C GLU A 216 -78.36 22.72 45.12
N ALA A 217 -79.42 22.26 44.45
CA ALA A 217 -79.32 21.26 43.40
C ALA A 217 -78.52 21.79 42.18
N GLN A 218 -78.70 23.06 41.82
CA GLN A 218 -77.91 23.72 40.78
C GLN A 218 -76.43 23.88 41.18
N ASN A 219 -76.15 24.28 42.42
CA ASN A 219 -74.78 24.38 42.95
C ASN A 219 -74.09 23.01 42.95
N LYS A 220 -74.75 21.94 43.44
CA LYS A 220 -74.21 20.57 43.40
C LYS A 220 -73.91 20.10 41.97
N LYS A 221 -74.75 20.48 41.00
CA LYS A 221 -74.50 20.19 39.57
C LYS A 221 -73.31 20.99 39.02
N LEU A 222 -73.15 22.25 39.44
CA LEU A 222 -72.01 23.09 39.06
C LEU A 222 -70.70 22.55 39.67
N ASP A 223 -70.70 22.16 40.94
CA ASP A 223 -69.55 21.53 41.61
C ASP A 223 -69.12 20.23 40.92
N TYR A 224 -70.09 19.39 40.53
CA TYR A 224 -69.83 18.18 39.75
C TYR A 224 -69.21 18.50 38.37
N ASN A 225 -69.78 19.46 37.65
CA ASN A 225 -69.24 19.91 36.36
C ASN A 225 -67.82 20.49 36.50
N MET A 226 -67.55 21.26 37.56
CA MET A 226 -66.23 21.84 37.86
C MET A 226 -65.19 20.74 38.14
N ARG A 227 -65.55 19.70 38.89
CA ARG A 227 -64.67 18.54 39.11
C ARG A 227 -64.37 17.80 37.81
N ASN A 228 -65.40 17.46 37.04
CA ASN A 228 -65.23 16.82 35.72
C ASN A 228 -64.34 17.65 34.78
N LEU A 229 -64.51 18.98 34.76
CA LEU A 229 -63.68 19.87 33.94
C LEU A 229 -62.22 19.91 34.43
N THR A 230 -62.00 19.81 35.75
CA THR A 230 -60.67 19.71 36.35
C THR A 230 -60.00 18.38 35.99
N ASP A 231 -60.75 17.28 35.98
CA ASP A 231 -60.24 15.96 35.59
C ASP A 231 -59.87 15.91 34.09
N VAL A 232 -60.70 16.48 33.21
CA VAL A 232 -60.40 16.64 31.77
C VAL A 232 -59.16 17.52 31.57
N TYR A 233 -59.08 18.67 32.25
CA TYR A 233 -57.91 19.55 32.20
C TYR A 233 -56.62 18.81 32.61
N ASN A 234 -56.67 18.03 33.68
CA ASN A 234 -55.53 17.24 34.15
C ASN A 234 -55.13 16.12 33.17
N ALA A 235 -56.10 15.52 32.46
CA ALA A 235 -55.82 14.53 31.41
C ALA A 235 -55.18 15.18 30.16
N ASP A 236 -55.72 16.31 29.70
CA ASP A 236 -55.16 17.07 28.58
C ASP A 236 -53.78 17.64 28.91
N HIS A 237 -53.54 18.06 30.16
CA HIS A 237 -52.23 18.52 30.62
C HIS A 237 -51.17 17.40 30.53
N LYS A 238 -51.48 16.19 31.01
CA LYS A 238 -50.59 15.02 30.88
C LYS A 238 -50.30 14.69 29.41
N ARG A 239 -51.34 14.69 28.57
CA ARG A 239 -51.19 14.47 27.12
C ARG A 239 -50.31 15.53 26.46
N LEU A 240 -50.37 16.78 26.92
CA LEU A 240 -49.50 17.86 26.46
C LEU A 240 -48.04 17.64 26.91
N GLU A 241 -47.81 17.19 28.14
CA GLU A 241 -46.46 16.81 28.63
C GLU A 241 -45.86 15.66 27.82
N GLU A 242 -46.65 14.60 27.54
CA GLU A 242 -46.25 13.49 26.66
C GLU A 242 -45.90 13.96 25.25
N MET A 243 -46.72 14.85 24.65
CA MET A 243 -46.44 15.44 23.33
C MET A 243 -45.16 16.28 23.35
N LEU A 244 -44.92 17.07 24.40
CA LEU A 244 -43.70 17.85 24.57
C LEU A 244 -42.46 16.97 24.78
N PHE A 245 -42.60 15.82 25.44
CA PHE A 245 -41.54 14.81 25.55
C PHE A 245 -41.22 14.21 24.18
N ASN A 246 -42.23 13.75 23.43
CA ASN A 246 -42.06 13.17 22.10
C ASN A 246 -41.44 14.16 21.10
N ILE A 247 -41.79 15.45 21.18
CA ILE A 247 -41.18 16.51 20.37
C ILE A 247 -39.68 16.67 20.72
N LYS A 248 -39.32 16.67 22.00
CA LYS A 248 -37.91 16.74 22.42
C LYS A 248 -37.12 15.50 21.98
N GLU A 249 -37.69 14.32 22.12
CA GLU A 249 -37.09 13.07 21.65
C GLU A 249 -36.84 13.12 20.13
N ALA A 250 -37.83 13.52 19.33
CA ALA A 250 -37.69 13.70 17.89
C ALA A 250 -36.61 14.74 17.54
N GLN A 251 -36.52 15.86 18.26
CA GLN A 251 -35.45 16.85 18.11
C GLN A 251 -34.06 16.23 18.37
N MET A 252 -33.90 15.43 19.44
CA MET A 252 -32.64 14.74 19.73
C MET A 252 -32.26 13.73 18.63
N TYR A 253 -33.22 13.01 18.05
CA TYR A 253 -32.99 12.14 16.89
C TYR A 253 -32.53 12.94 15.66
N CYS A 254 -33.18 14.07 15.36
CA CYS A 254 -32.79 14.96 14.26
C CYS A 254 -31.38 15.53 14.46
N GLU A 255 -31.05 16.04 15.66
CA GLU A 255 -29.70 16.51 15.99
C GLU A 255 -28.65 15.41 15.87
N GLY A 256 -28.95 14.20 16.37
CA GLY A 256 -28.09 13.03 16.22
C GLY A 256 -27.86 12.67 14.75
N GLY A 257 -28.91 12.77 13.92
CA GLY A 257 -28.83 12.63 12.46
C GLY A 257 -27.91 13.65 11.81
N ILE A 258 -28.06 14.93 12.14
CA ILE A 258 -27.22 16.04 11.63
C ILE A 258 -25.74 15.83 12.03
N LYS A 259 -25.48 15.44 13.29
CA LYS A 259 -24.13 15.15 13.79
C LYS A 259 -23.50 13.96 13.03
N ARG A 260 -24.24 12.86 12.83
CA ARG A 260 -23.77 11.71 12.02
C ARG A 260 -23.52 12.10 10.55
N LEU A 261 -24.41 12.87 9.95
CA LEU A 261 -24.26 13.34 8.56
C LEU A 261 -23.02 14.22 8.39
N SER A 262 -22.72 15.09 9.35
CA SER A 262 -21.49 15.89 9.37
C SER A 262 -20.23 15.02 9.42
N VAL A 263 -20.22 13.98 10.26
CA VAL A 263 -19.10 13.01 10.35
C VAL A 263 -18.92 12.24 9.03
N GLU A 264 -20.00 11.72 8.43
CA GLU A 264 -19.91 11.01 7.14
C GLU A 264 -19.52 11.94 5.98
N ARG A 265 -19.96 13.21 6.00
CA ARG A 265 -19.51 14.22 5.03
C ARG A 265 -18.00 14.45 5.13
N ASN A 266 -17.45 14.51 6.33
CA ASN A 266 -16.01 14.66 6.54
C ASN A 266 -15.22 13.41 6.09
N LYS A 267 -15.71 12.20 6.40
CA LYS A 267 -15.13 10.94 5.88
C LYS A 267 -15.18 10.87 4.35
N ASN A 268 -16.28 11.30 3.73
CA ASN A 268 -16.38 11.34 2.28
C ASN A 268 -15.39 12.35 1.68
N GLN A 269 -15.21 13.52 2.30
CA GLN A 269 -14.20 14.49 1.88
C GLN A 269 -12.77 13.94 1.99
N GLN A 270 -12.46 13.18 3.05
CA GLN A 270 -11.18 12.46 3.18
C GLN A 270 -10.98 11.45 2.04
N LYS A 271 -11.97 10.59 1.77
CA LYS A 271 -11.94 9.63 0.66
C LYS A 271 -11.77 10.28 -0.72
N ILE A 272 -12.36 11.46 -0.94
CA ILE A 272 -12.18 12.23 -2.18
C ILE A 272 -10.72 12.71 -2.31
N VAL A 273 -10.09 13.16 -1.21
CA VAL A 273 -8.67 13.56 -1.19
C VAL A 273 -7.76 12.34 -1.40
N GLU A 274 -8.01 11.22 -0.73
CA GLU A 274 -7.29 9.95 -0.93
C GLU A 274 -7.36 9.48 -2.38
N LEU A 275 -8.55 9.52 -2.99
CA LEU A 275 -8.76 9.17 -4.40
C LEU A 275 -8.05 10.14 -5.35
N SER A 276 -7.97 11.43 -5.02
CA SER A 276 -7.19 12.41 -5.78
C SER A 276 -5.70 12.15 -5.69
N LEU A 277 -5.19 11.80 -4.51
CA LEU A 277 -3.79 11.41 -4.29
C LEU A 277 -3.45 10.12 -5.05
N LEU A 278 -4.34 9.13 -5.03
CA LEU A 278 -4.17 7.87 -5.77
C LEU A 278 -4.14 8.11 -7.29
N LYS A 279 -4.99 9.01 -7.80
CA LYS A 279 -4.99 9.43 -9.21
C LYS A 279 -3.70 10.17 -9.60
N MET A 280 -3.18 11.02 -8.72
CA MET A 280 -1.90 11.70 -8.93
C MET A 280 -0.77 10.66 -9.05
N ARG A 281 -0.69 9.73 -8.09
CA ARG A 281 0.32 8.67 -8.10
C ARG A 281 0.19 7.69 -9.28
N SER A 282 -1.04 7.42 -9.72
CA SER A 282 -1.27 6.64 -10.94
C SER A 282 -0.74 7.33 -12.18
N LYS A 283 -0.84 8.67 -12.26
CA LYS A 283 -0.26 9.47 -13.36
C LYS A 283 1.25 9.59 -13.27
N GLU A 284 1.82 9.65 -12.07
CA GLU A 284 3.28 9.58 -11.86
C GLU A 284 3.81 8.26 -12.45
N PHE A 285 3.24 7.12 -12.06
CA PHE A 285 3.62 5.82 -12.63
C PHE A 285 3.36 5.69 -14.14
N GLU A 286 2.28 6.30 -14.66
CA GLU A 286 2.00 6.34 -16.10
C GLU A 286 3.09 7.14 -16.85
N ASN A 287 3.53 8.28 -16.31
CA ASN A 287 4.64 9.07 -16.85
C ASN A 287 5.97 8.30 -16.77
N ASP A 288 6.27 7.64 -15.65
CA ASP A 288 7.48 6.83 -15.47
C ASP A 288 7.54 5.69 -16.51
N ILE A 289 6.40 5.03 -16.77
CA ILE A 289 6.29 3.99 -17.81
C ILE A 289 6.55 4.60 -19.19
N ILE A 290 5.95 5.75 -19.52
CA ILE A 290 6.17 6.45 -20.79
C ILE A 290 7.65 6.86 -20.94
N GLU A 291 8.32 7.30 -19.89
CA GLU A 291 9.76 7.60 -19.91
C GLU A 291 10.60 6.33 -20.15
N CYS A 292 10.28 5.22 -19.47
CA CYS A 292 10.91 3.92 -19.72
C CYS A 292 10.71 3.40 -21.15
N GLU A 293 9.51 3.56 -21.71
CA GLU A 293 9.18 3.19 -23.09
C GLU A 293 9.96 4.05 -24.10
N ASN A 294 10.00 5.37 -23.90
CA ASN A 294 10.79 6.29 -24.72
C ASN A 294 12.27 5.94 -24.67
N ASN A 295 12.84 5.70 -23.48
CA ASN A 295 14.25 5.30 -23.33
C ASN A 295 14.53 3.96 -24.01
N THR A 296 13.62 2.99 -23.89
CA THR A 296 13.70 1.68 -24.57
C THR A 296 13.65 1.84 -26.09
N TYR A 297 12.80 2.74 -26.60
CA TYR A 297 12.73 3.09 -28.03
C TYR A 297 14.02 3.77 -28.52
N HIS A 298 14.57 4.71 -27.75
CA HIS A 298 15.87 5.34 -28.04
C HIS A 298 17.00 4.31 -28.09
N LEU A 299 17.10 3.42 -27.10
CA LEU A 299 18.09 2.35 -27.06
C LEU A 299 17.90 1.38 -28.24
N GLY A 300 16.66 1.03 -28.57
CA GLY A 300 16.30 0.23 -29.74
C GLY A 300 16.78 0.86 -31.05
N LYS A 301 16.56 2.17 -31.22
CA LYS A 301 17.03 2.97 -32.36
C LYS A 301 18.57 2.99 -32.44
N HIS A 302 19.25 3.25 -31.32
CA HIS A 302 20.72 3.23 -31.27
C HIS A 302 21.29 1.84 -31.60
N ARG A 303 20.68 0.77 -31.07
CA ARG A 303 21.04 -0.62 -31.41
C ARG A 303 20.84 -0.92 -32.89
N LEU A 304 19.76 -0.45 -33.50
CA LEU A 304 19.50 -0.64 -34.93
C LEU A 304 20.52 0.11 -35.79
N GLN A 305 20.83 1.36 -35.42
CA GLN A 305 21.81 2.20 -36.11
C GLN A 305 23.23 1.62 -36.00
N LEU A 306 23.62 1.13 -34.82
CA LEU A 306 24.91 0.46 -34.61
C LEU A 306 25.02 -0.85 -35.40
N ASN A 307 23.96 -1.66 -35.44
CA ASN A 307 23.94 -2.87 -36.27
C ASN A 307 24.06 -2.54 -37.76
N ARG A 308 23.50 -1.41 -38.21
CA ARG A 308 23.64 -0.94 -39.59
C ARG A 308 25.07 -0.50 -39.89
N THR A 309 25.68 0.37 -39.06
CA THR A 309 27.07 0.80 -39.27
C THR A 309 28.06 -0.37 -39.18
N MET A 310 27.83 -1.35 -38.31
CA MET A 310 28.61 -2.60 -38.28
C MET A 310 28.47 -3.40 -39.58
N LYS A 311 27.26 -3.58 -40.11
CA LYS A 311 27.05 -4.27 -41.39
C LYS A 311 27.71 -3.55 -42.56
N ASP A 312 27.54 -2.24 -42.63
CA ASP A 312 28.15 -1.41 -43.68
C ASP A 312 29.69 -1.50 -43.60
N ARG A 313 30.27 -1.45 -42.40
CA ARG A 313 31.73 -1.61 -42.19
C ARG A 313 32.23 -3.03 -42.48
N LEU A 314 31.45 -4.08 -42.21
CA LEU A 314 31.79 -5.46 -42.59
C LEU A 314 31.81 -5.64 -44.11
N VAL A 315 30.87 -5.03 -44.83
CA VAL A 315 30.87 -5.03 -46.31
C VAL A 315 32.09 -4.27 -46.86
N GLU A 316 32.43 -3.12 -46.26
CA GLU A 316 33.63 -2.36 -46.63
C GLU A 316 34.94 -3.14 -46.37
N ILE A 317 35.09 -3.75 -45.20
CA ILE A 317 36.26 -4.59 -44.88
C ILE A 317 36.35 -5.77 -45.84
N LYS A 318 35.22 -6.40 -46.18
CA LYS A 318 35.18 -7.49 -47.16
C LYS A 318 35.63 -7.02 -48.54
N SER A 319 35.14 -5.89 -49.03
CA SER A 319 35.55 -5.36 -50.34
C SER A 319 37.03 -4.96 -50.38
N GLN A 320 37.57 -4.41 -49.29
CA GLN A 320 39.01 -4.14 -49.14
C GLN A 320 39.84 -5.44 -49.12
N MET A 321 39.36 -6.47 -48.44
CA MET A 321 40.03 -7.78 -48.41
C MET A 321 40.00 -8.47 -49.79
N ASP A 322 38.89 -8.37 -50.52
CA ASP A 322 38.77 -8.89 -51.88
C ASP A 322 39.67 -8.12 -52.86
N LEU A 323 39.79 -6.79 -52.73
CA LEU A 323 40.74 -5.96 -53.49
C LEU A 323 42.19 -6.34 -53.20
N LEU A 324 42.57 -6.54 -51.92
CA LEU A 324 43.90 -6.99 -51.53
C LEU A 324 44.20 -8.41 -52.05
N ASN A 325 43.21 -9.30 -52.04
CA ASN A 325 43.31 -10.63 -52.63
C ASN A 325 43.52 -10.56 -54.15
N LEU A 326 42.83 -9.67 -54.84
CA LEU A 326 43.02 -9.43 -56.28
C LEU A 326 44.42 -8.89 -56.58
N LYS A 327 44.89 -7.89 -55.82
CA LYS A 327 46.25 -7.35 -55.94
C LYS A 327 47.31 -8.42 -55.66
N ARG A 328 47.09 -9.30 -54.67
CA ARG A 328 47.97 -10.45 -54.37
C ARG A 328 48.01 -11.48 -55.49
N LYS A 329 46.88 -11.76 -56.16
CA LYS A 329 46.84 -12.62 -57.35
C LYS A 329 47.64 -12.01 -58.50
N HIS A 330 47.36 -10.76 -58.83
CA HIS A 330 48.06 -10.02 -59.89
C HIS A 330 49.59 -9.98 -59.66
N LEU A 331 50.05 -9.64 -58.45
CA LEU A 331 51.49 -9.67 -58.11
C LEU A 331 52.11 -11.08 -58.19
N ASN A 332 51.34 -12.14 -57.92
CA ASN A 332 51.81 -13.52 -58.11
C ASN A 332 51.85 -13.93 -59.58
N GLU A 333 50.92 -13.43 -60.40
CA GLU A 333 50.92 -13.61 -61.87
C GLU A 333 52.13 -12.90 -62.47
N GLU A 334 52.37 -11.62 -62.14
CA GLU A 334 53.58 -10.87 -62.55
C GLU A 334 54.88 -11.55 -62.09
N ARG A 335 54.93 -12.04 -60.85
CA ARG A 335 56.06 -12.84 -60.35
C ARG A 335 56.23 -14.14 -61.16
N SER A 336 55.15 -14.78 -61.56
CA SER A 336 55.19 -16.01 -62.36
C SER A 336 55.65 -15.75 -63.80
N THR A 337 55.25 -14.63 -64.42
CA THR A 337 55.75 -14.24 -65.75
C THR A 337 57.22 -13.86 -65.68
N LEU A 338 57.65 -13.07 -64.68
CA LEU A 338 59.06 -12.75 -64.48
C LEU A 338 59.93 -13.99 -64.24
N LEU A 339 59.43 -15.00 -63.51
CA LEU A 339 60.13 -16.28 -63.35
C LEU A 339 60.20 -17.07 -64.66
N ALA A 340 59.17 -17.01 -65.52
CA ALA A 340 59.21 -17.62 -66.85
C ALA A 340 60.25 -16.92 -67.75
N ASP A 341 60.28 -15.59 -67.78
CA ASP A 341 61.25 -14.78 -68.52
C ASP A 341 62.69 -15.05 -68.06
N ILE A 342 62.92 -15.17 -66.75
CA ILE A 342 64.22 -15.56 -66.19
C ILE A 342 64.59 -16.99 -66.64
N GLY A 343 63.65 -17.92 -66.63
CA GLY A 343 63.85 -19.28 -67.11
C GLY A 343 64.18 -19.36 -68.61
N GLU A 344 63.53 -18.55 -69.45
CA GLU A 344 63.83 -18.42 -70.87
C GLU A 344 65.23 -17.83 -71.09
N ARG A 345 65.57 -16.74 -70.38
CA ARG A 345 66.90 -16.13 -70.45
C ARG A 345 68.00 -17.08 -69.97
N SER A 346 67.76 -17.87 -68.91
CA SER A 346 68.71 -18.90 -68.46
C SER A 346 68.95 -19.94 -69.56
N LYS A 347 67.87 -20.50 -70.15
CA LYS A 347 67.99 -21.45 -71.27
C LYS A 347 68.75 -20.83 -72.46
N HIS A 348 68.51 -19.56 -72.77
CA HIS A 348 69.25 -18.87 -73.83
C HIS A 348 70.75 -18.74 -73.50
N ILE A 349 71.09 -18.37 -72.26
CA ILE A 349 72.48 -18.34 -71.78
C ILE A 349 73.12 -19.73 -71.84
N ASP A 350 72.40 -20.78 -71.45
CA ASP A 350 72.90 -22.16 -71.47
C ASP A 350 73.13 -22.66 -72.91
N VAL A 351 72.25 -22.31 -73.86
CA VAL A 351 72.45 -22.57 -75.30
C VAL A 351 73.68 -21.81 -75.85
N VAL A 352 73.86 -20.54 -75.48
CA VAL A 352 75.05 -19.76 -75.86
C VAL A 352 76.32 -20.34 -75.24
N ARG A 353 76.29 -20.76 -73.97
CA ARG A 353 77.41 -21.40 -73.28
C ARG A 353 77.77 -22.73 -73.94
N ALA A 354 76.79 -23.59 -74.22
CA ALA A 354 77.01 -24.86 -74.92
C ALA A 354 77.57 -24.66 -76.34
N ARG A 355 77.11 -23.65 -77.07
CA ARG A 355 77.67 -23.27 -78.39
C ARG A 355 79.11 -22.76 -78.27
N LEU A 356 79.44 -21.97 -77.24
CA LEU A 356 80.81 -21.52 -76.99
C LEU A 356 81.72 -22.68 -76.60
N GLU A 357 81.24 -23.60 -75.75
CA GLU A 357 81.98 -24.79 -75.34
C GLU A 357 82.23 -25.73 -76.53
N LEU A 358 81.22 -25.96 -77.39
CA LEU A 358 81.38 -26.75 -78.62
C LEU A 358 82.40 -26.09 -79.56
N THR A 359 82.31 -24.78 -79.77
CA THR A 359 83.30 -24.02 -80.57
C THR A 359 84.71 -24.17 -79.98
N SER A 360 84.84 -24.08 -78.65
CA SER A 360 86.12 -24.22 -77.94
C SER A 360 86.70 -25.63 -78.07
N ARG A 361 85.88 -26.67 -77.93
CA ARG A 361 86.27 -28.08 -78.14
C ARG A 361 86.69 -28.34 -79.59
N LEU A 362 86.03 -27.71 -80.56
CA LEU A 362 86.37 -27.80 -82.00
C LEU A 362 87.68 -27.06 -82.36
N MET A 363 88.00 -25.96 -81.69
CA MET A 363 89.25 -25.23 -81.91
C MET A 363 90.46 -25.88 -81.22
N GLY A 364 90.22 -26.70 -80.19
CA GLY A 364 91.26 -27.41 -79.44
C GLY A 364 91.87 -26.58 -78.30
N MET A 365 92.71 -27.23 -77.51
CA MET A 365 93.46 -26.63 -76.40
C MET A 365 94.97 -26.92 -76.56
N ASN A 366 95.80 -25.93 -76.22
CA ASN A 366 97.25 -26.07 -76.14
C ASN A 366 97.66 -26.86 -74.89
N GLU A 367 98.92 -27.29 -74.81
CA GLU A 367 99.47 -28.03 -73.65
C GLU A 367 99.38 -27.24 -72.32
N ASP A 368 99.42 -25.91 -72.39
CA ASP A 368 99.21 -25.00 -71.25
C ASP A 368 97.73 -24.82 -70.83
N GLY A 369 96.80 -25.59 -71.41
CA GLY A 369 95.35 -25.51 -71.11
C GLY A 369 94.63 -24.28 -71.67
N THR A 370 95.31 -23.45 -72.46
CA THR A 370 94.72 -22.29 -73.15
C THR A 370 94.10 -22.69 -74.49
N LEU A 371 93.02 -22.02 -74.91
CA LEU A 371 92.35 -22.31 -76.18
C LEU A 371 93.26 -21.98 -77.37
N VAL A 372 93.35 -22.89 -78.35
CA VAL A 372 94.11 -22.61 -79.58
C VAL A 372 93.43 -21.47 -80.33
N THR A 373 94.10 -20.34 -80.46
CA THR A 373 93.52 -19.16 -81.12
C THR A 373 93.55 -19.37 -82.64
N ALA A 374 92.56 -18.84 -83.38
CA ALA A 374 92.48 -19.01 -84.84
C ALA A 374 93.73 -18.52 -85.62
N THR A 375 94.53 -17.64 -85.02
CA THR A 375 95.87 -17.25 -85.51
C THR A 375 96.92 -18.34 -85.33
N GLN A 376 96.93 -19.07 -84.20
CA GLN A 376 97.87 -20.16 -83.94
C GLN A 376 97.68 -21.33 -84.91
N LEU A 377 96.42 -21.74 -85.19
CA LEU A 377 96.14 -22.76 -86.22
C LEU A 377 96.66 -22.35 -87.61
N LYS A 378 96.53 -21.07 -87.98
CA LYS A 378 97.07 -20.55 -89.24
C LYS A 378 98.59 -20.52 -89.27
N VAL A 379 99.25 -20.25 -88.14
CA VAL A 379 100.72 -20.30 -88.02
C VAL A 379 101.22 -21.73 -88.10
N ALA A 380 100.59 -22.67 -87.38
CA ALA A 380 100.94 -24.10 -87.43
C ALA A 380 100.79 -24.68 -88.84
N ALA A 381 99.67 -24.41 -89.52
CA ALA A 381 99.47 -24.84 -90.92
C ALA A 381 100.45 -24.18 -91.91
N ALA A 382 100.93 -22.97 -91.63
CA ALA A 382 101.98 -22.32 -92.41
C ALA A 382 103.37 -22.93 -92.15
N GLN A 383 103.67 -23.30 -90.91
CA GLN A 383 104.90 -23.99 -90.52
C GLN A 383 104.96 -25.41 -91.09
N GLU A 384 103.87 -26.18 -91.00
CA GLU A 384 103.75 -27.52 -91.59
C GLU A 384 103.92 -27.47 -93.12
N LYS A 385 103.30 -26.49 -93.79
CA LYS A 385 103.49 -26.26 -95.23
C LYS A 385 104.94 -25.92 -95.59
N GLN A 386 105.65 -25.17 -94.75
CA GLN A 386 107.07 -24.86 -94.96
C GLN A 386 107.94 -26.12 -94.76
N MET A 387 107.70 -26.88 -93.69
CA MET A 387 108.41 -28.14 -93.42
C MET A 387 108.25 -29.14 -94.57
N LEU A 388 107.03 -29.30 -95.12
CA LEU A 388 106.78 -30.16 -96.28
C LEU A 388 107.45 -29.67 -97.58
N LEU A 389 107.69 -28.36 -97.70
CA LEU A 389 108.45 -27.77 -98.82
C LEU A 389 109.94 -28.07 -98.68
N ASP A 390 110.48 -27.95 -97.47
CA ASP A 390 111.87 -28.25 -97.16
C ASP A 390 112.15 -29.76 -97.26
N GLU A 391 111.26 -30.61 -96.73
CA GLU A 391 111.29 -32.07 -96.88
C GLU A 391 111.13 -32.50 -98.35
N GLY A 392 110.31 -31.80 -99.14
CA GLY A 392 110.19 -32.03 -100.59
C GLY A 392 111.47 -31.71 -101.36
N ASN A 393 112.17 -30.64 -101.00
CA ASN A 393 113.49 -30.31 -101.55
C ASN A 393 114.54 -31.35 -101.13
N GLU A 394 114.52 -31.79 -99.88
CA GLU A 394 115.43 -32.82 -99.36
C GLU A 394 115.16 -34.20 -99.99
N LEU A 395 113.90 -34.55 -100.27
CA LEU A 395 113.55 -35.75 -101.04
C LEU A 395 114.05 -35.68 -102.47
N ASN A 396 113.95 -34.52 -103.14
CA ASN A 396 114.44 -34.36 -104.51
C ASN A 396 115.98 -34.51 -104.58
N GLU A 397 116.71 -34.02 -103.56
CA GLU A 397 118.16 -34.25 -103.45
C GLU A 397 118.49 -35.72 -103.12
N LYS A 398 117.64 -36.40 -102.35
CA LYS A 398 117.73 -37.85 -102.09
C LYS A 398 117.38 -38.70 -103.32
N VAL A 399 116.52 -38.25 -104.24
CA VAL A 399 116.23 -38.96 -105.51
C VAL A 399 117.46 -38.97 -106.42
N ILE A 400 118.15 -37.84 -106.56
CA ILE A 400 119.39 -37.77 -107.36
C ILE A 400 120.48 -38.68 -106.78
N LYS A 401 120.62 -38.72 -105.44
CA LYS A 401 121.52 -39.66 -104.76
C LYS A 401 121.04 -41.12 -104.88
N ALA A 402 119.73 -41.38 -104.86
CA ALA A 402 119.18 -42.72 -105.04
C ALA A 402 119.41 -43.28 -106.45
N GLU A 403 119.48 -42.45 -107.49
CA GLU A 403 119.87 -42.90 -108.84
C GLU A 403 121.36 -43.34 -108.91
N GLU A 404 122.23 -42.74 -108.09
CA GLU A 404 123.61 -43.22 -107.89
C GLU A 404 123.65 -44.47 -106.99
N ASP A 405 122.88 -44.49 -105.89
CA ASP A 405 122.83 -45.59 -104.93
C ASP A 405 122.11 -46.84 -105.45
N ILE A 406 121.27 -46.77 -106.49
CA ILE A 406 120.72 -47.97 -107.15
C ILE A 406 121.84 -48.81 -107.82
N LYS A 407 123.00 -48.21 -108.16
CA LYS A 407 124.21 -48.97 -108.54
C LYS A 407 124.99 -49.55 -107.34
N ALA A 408 124.67 -49.14 -106.12
CA ALA A 408 125.36 -49.56 -104.89
C ALA A 408 124.51 -50.52 -104.01
N MET A 409 123.19 -50.40 -104.02
CA MET A 409 122.24 -51.15 -103.18
C MET A 409 122.12 -52.64 -103.51
N GLU A 410 122.67 -53.10 -104.64
CA GLU A 410 122.82 -54.53 -104.91
C GLU A 410 123.83 -55.19 -103.94
N ASN A 411 124.77 -54.43 -103.37
CA ASN A 411 125.82 -54.93 -102.48
C ASN A 411 125.45 -54.99 -100.98
N THR A 412 124.35 -54.35 -100.55
CA THR A 412 124.04 -54.17 -99.11
C THR A 412 122.80 -54.91 -98.61
N LEU A 413 122.30 -55.87 -99.39
CA LEU A 413 121.33 -56.89 -98.96
C LEU A 413 121.87 -57.78 -97.79
N MET A 414 123.16 -57.66 -97.45
CA MET A 414 123.84 -58.52 -96.46
C MET A 414 123.72 -58.09 -94.98
N LEU A 415 123.13 -56.93 -94.65
CA LEU A 415 123.02 -56.44 -93.25
C LEU A 415 121.57 -56.23 -92.77
N LEU A 416 120.66 -57.03 -93.34
CA LEU A 416 119.32 -57.31 -92.84
C LEU A 416 119.38 -58.05 -91.48
N ASN A 417 119.76 -57.40 -90.36
CA ASN A 417 119.70 -58.06 -89.03
C ASN A 417 119.85 -57.21 -87.73
N HIS A 418 119.10 -56.11 -87.54
CA HIS A 418 118.70 -55.72 -86.17
C HIS A 418 117.46 -54.79 -86.14
N SER A 419 116.28 -55.38 -86.29
CA SER A 419 114.98 -54.71 -86.11
C SER A 419 114.15 -55.42 -85.04
N ASN A 420 113.25 -54.68 -84.40
CA ASN A 420 112.31 -55.09 -83.34
C ASN A 420 112.99 -55.42 -81.99
N ASP A 421 112.92 -54.57 -80.97
CA ASP A 421 111.91 -53.55 -80.63
C ASP A 421 110.49 -54.15 -80.54
N SER A 422 110.12 -54.61 -79.35
CA SER A 422 108.78 -55.14 -79.07
C SER A 422 108.41 -55.09 -77.58
N TYR A 423 107.71 -54.01 -77.23
CA TYR A 423 106.55 -53.98 -76.33
C TYR A 423 106.80 -54.10 -74.81
N ARG A 424 106.55 -53.04 -74.00
CA ARG A 424 105.28 -52.35 -73.63
C ARG A 424 104.40 -53.09 -72.60
N LYS A 425 103.93 -52.32 -71.59
CA LYS A 425 102.82 -52.50 -70.58
C LYS A 425 103.32 -52.89 -69.17
N ASN A 426 103.13 -52.11 -68.08
CA ASN A 426 101.92 -51.62 -67.36
C ASN A 426 102.32 -50.61 -66.21
N LEU A 427 101.49 -49.91 -65.39
CA LEU A 427 100.11 -49.33 -65.40
C LEU A 427 99.83 -48.59 -64.03
N ASN A 428 98.71 -47.84 -63.89
CA ASN A 428 97.91 -47.51 -62.66
C ASN A 428 98.08 -46.23 -61.78
N LYS A 429 96.93 -45.62 -61.42
CA LYS A 429 96.50 -45.26 -60.04
C LYS A 429 95.00 -44.84 -59.93
N LYS A 430 94.40 -44.92 -58.72
CA LYS A 430 93.03 -44.44 -58.34
C LYS A 430 92.95 -44.12 -56.82
N VAL A 431 91.82 -43.51 -56.40
CA VAL A 431 91.53 -42.79 -55.12
C VAL A 431 90.00 -42.87 -54.85
N ASP A 432 89.36 -42.72 -53.67
CA ASP A 432 89.55 -43.12 -52.24
C ASP A 432 88.20 -42.85 -51.47
N GLU A 433 88.08 -43.04 -50.13
CA GLU A 433 86.80 -42.94 -49.35
C GLU A 433 86.89 -42.03 -48.09
N ASP A 434 85.91 -41.14 -47.82
CA ASP A 434 85.78 -40.44 -46.51
C ASP A 434 84.42 -39.73 -46.20
N GLN A 435 83.46 -39.60 -47.13
CA GLN A 435 82.28 -38.71 -46.95
C GLN A 435 81.07 -39.30 -46.19
N VAL A 436 81.04 -40.60 -45.88
CA VAL A 436 79.80 -41.30 -45.46
C VAL A 436 79.53 -41.23 -43.94
N LEU A 437 80.52 -40.86 -43.12
CA LEU A 437 80.42 -41.02 -41.65
C LEU A 437 79.66 -39.88 -40.92
N GLU A 438 79.54 -38.71 -41.55
CA GLU A 438 79.00 -37.50 -40.89
C GLU A 438 77.45 -37.50 -40.86
N GLU A 439 76.80 -37.85 -41.98
CA GLU A 439 75.32 -37.77 -42.14
C GLU A 439 74.53 -38.67 -41.17
N ILE A 440 75.14 -39.77 -40.71
CA ILE A 440 74.48 -40.76 -39.83
C ILE A 440 74.23 -40.20 -38.42
N LYS A 441 75.05 -39.25 -37.94
CA LYS A 441 74.91 -38.70 -36.57
C LYS A 441 73.77 -37.70 -36.43
N GLU A 442 73.53 -36.85 -37.43
CA GLU A 442 72.47 -35.83 -37.34
C GLU A 442 71.06 -36.44 -37.31
N LEU A 443 70.85 -37.51 -38.08
CA LEU A 443 69.56 -38.18 -38.20
C LEU A 443 69.10 -38.81 -36.85
N GLN A 444 70.05 -39.27 -36.04
CA GLN A 444 69.76 -39.93 -34.77
C GLN A 444 69.30 -38.96 -33.67
N SER A 445 69.79 -37.72 -33.68
CA SER A 445 69.41 -36.66 -32.73
C SER A 445 67.94 -36.23 -32.90
N ASN A 446 67.53 -36.01 -34.16
CA ASN A 446 66.18 -35.56 -34.51
C ASN A 446 65.08 -36.56 -34.10
N TYR A 447 65.37 -37.86 -34.16
CA TYR A 447 64.45 -38.92 -33.75
C TYR A 447 64.06 -38.86 -32.26
N CYS A 448 65.01 -38.57 -31.38
CA CYS A 448 64.75 -38.46 -29.94
C CYS A 448 63.86 -37.26 -29.57
N LEU A 449 64.03 -36.12 -30.26
CA LEU A 449 63.22 -34.93 -30.01
C LEU A 449 61.74 -35.13 -30.40
N ALA A 450 61.48 -35.76 -31.55
CA ALA A 450 60.11 -36.09 -31.98
C ALA A 450 59.37 -37.01 -30.97
N LEU A 451 60.09 -37.97 -30.38
CA LEU A 451 59.52 -38.96 -29.46
C LEU A 451 59.10 -38.34 -28.11
N THR A 452 59.80 -37.31 -27.64
CA THR A 452 59.41 -36.57 -26.42
C THR A 452 58.19 -35.67 -26.66
N GLN A 453 58.11 -34.98 -27.80
CA GLN A 453 56.94 -34.18 -28.19
C GLN A 453 55.67 -35.04 -28.27
N LEU A 454 55.74 -36.23 -28.88
CA LEU A 454 54.63 -37.19 -28.97
C LEU A 454 54.07 -37.57 -27.59
N LYS A 455 54.93 -37.81 -26.59
CA LYS A 455 54.52 -38.11 -25.21
C LYS A 455 53.77 -36.93 -24.57
N SER A 456 54.23 -35.70 -24.81
CA SER A 456 53.57 -34.50 -24.26
C SER A 456 52.17 -34.28 -24.84
N LEU A 457 51.99 -34.51 -26.14
CA LEU A 457 50.70 -34.38 -26.83
C LEU A 457 49.70 -35.44 -26.38
N ARG A 458 50.13 -36.71 -26.21
CA ARG A 458 49.29 -37.78 -25.66
C ARG A 458 48.82 -37.50 -24.23
N SER A 459 49.63 -36.84 -23.41
CA SER A 459 49.24 -36.42 -22.06
C SER A 459 48.15 -35.33 -22.10
N LYS A 460 48.36 -34.29 -22.91
CA LYS A 460 47.37 -33.21 -23.11
C LYS A 460 46.03 -33.73 -23.64
N HIS A 461 46.06 -34.65 -24.61
CA HIS A 461 44.84 -35.25 -25.16
C HIS A 461 43.99 -35.95 -24.08
N ARG A 462 44.62 -36.81 -23.26
CA ARG A 462 43.95 -37.48 -22.12
C ARG A 462 43.39 -36.55 -21.06
N GLN A 463 43.92 -35.33 -20.94
CA GLN A 463 43.36 -34.34 -20.03
C GLN A 463 42.13 -33.65 -20.63
N VAL A 464 42.17 -33.30 -21.92
CA VAL A 464 41.01 -32.76 -22.64
C VAL A 464 39.86 -33.77 -22.70
N GLU A 465 40.13 -35.07 -22.90
CA GLU A 465 39.11 -36.13 -22.83
C GLU A 465 38.40 -36.13 -21.46
N LYS A 466 39.17 -36.11 -20.36
CA LYS A 466 38.61 -36.07 -18.99
C LYS A 466 37.83 -34.80 -18.67
N GLU A 467 38.17 -33.67 -19.28
CA GLU A 467 37.42 -32.42 -19.14
C GLU A 467 36.13 -32.48 -19.98
N ASN A 468 36.18 -33.07 -21.17
CA ASN A 468 35.01 -33.31 -22.02
C ASN A 468 34.00 -34.26 -21.35
N ASP A 469 34.45 -35.36 -20.76
CA ASP A 469 33.59 -36.30 -20.01
C ASP A 469 32.88 -35.64 -18.81
N LYS A 470 33.58 -34.74 -18.11
CA LYS A 470 32.99 -33.95 -17.02
C LYS A 470 31.91 -32.99 -17.55
N ASN A 471 32.21 -32.30 -18.64
CA ASN A 471 31.27 -31.38 -19.27
C ASN A 471 30.01 -32.12 -19.77
N LEU A 472 30.16 -33.30 -20.38
CA LEU A 472 29.03 -34.13 -20.84
C LEU A 472 28.05 -34.44 -19.69
N ARG A 473 28.57 -34.89 -18.54
CA ARG A 473 27.77 -35.18 -17.34
C ARG A 473 27.08 -33.94 -16.76
N ILE A 474 27.70 -32.77 -16.90
CA ILE A 474 27.07 -31.49 -16.49
C ILE A 474 25.91 -31.17 -17.44
N TYR A 475 26.09 -31.31 -18.76
CA TYR A 475 25.01 -31.12 -19.74
C TYR A 475 23.84 -32.09 -19.52
N GLU A 476 24.10 -33.37 -19.28
CA GLU A 476 23.06 -34.37 -18.98
C GLU A 476 22.28 -34.05 -17.70
N ASN A 477 22.96 -33.57 -16.65
CA ASN A 477 22.32 -33.16 -15.40
C ASN A 477 21.49 -31.87 -15.59
N LEU A 478 22.00 -30.91 -16.35
CA LEU A 478 21.28 -29.67 -16.65
C LEU A 478 20.04 -29.94 -17.51
N GLY A 479 20.15 -30.84 -18.49
CA GLY A 479 19.03 -31.31 -19.32
C GLY A 479 17.92 -31.93 -18.47
N ARG A 480 18.24 -32.85 -17.56
CA ARG A 480 17.27 -33.46 -16.64
C ARG A 480 16.61 -32.44 -15.70
N GLN A 481 17.35 -31.44 -15.21
CA GLN A 481 16.76 -30.36 -14.40
C GLN A 481 15.81 -29.49 -15.23
N LEU A 482 16.16 -29.19 -16.48
CA LEU A 482 15.33 -28.42 -17.39
C LEU A 482 14.03 -29.17 -17.71
N GLU A 483 14.11 -30.47 -18.01
CA GLU A 483 12.95 -31.34 -18.27
C GLU A 483 11.97 -31.37 -17.08
N ILE A 484 12.47 -31.59 -15.86
CA ILE A 484 11.67 -31.54 -14.62
C ILE A 484 11.03 -30.16 -14.43
N SER A 485 11.77 -29.08 -14.72
CA SER A 485 11.25 -27.71 -14.62
C SER A 485 10.17 -27.43 -15.67
N THR A 486 10.31 -27.95 -16.89
CA THR A 486 9.29 -27.81 -17.93
C THR A 486 8.02 -28.60 -17.62
N GLY A 487 8.14 -29.82 -17.06
CA GLY A 487 6.99 -30.59 -16.58
C GLY A 487 6.18 -29.83 -15.52
N LYS A 488 6.85 -29.31 -14.49
CA LYS A 488 6.20 -28.49 -13.45
C LYS A 488 5.56 -27.21 -14.00
N ASN A 489 6.17 -26.58 -15.00
CA ASN A 489 5.58 -25.41 -15.65
C ASN A 489 4.32 -25.76 -16.45
N MET A 490 4.29 -26.93 -17.11
CA MET A 490 3.09 -27.45 -17.78
C MET A 490 1.98 -27.76 -16.79
N GLU A 491 2.28 -28.50 -15.71
CA GLU A 491 1.33 -28.80 -14.62
C GLU A 491 0.74 -27.52 -14.01
N ASN A 492 1.59 -26.54 -13.68
CA ASN A 492 1.15 -25.24 -13.17
C ASN A 492 0.29 -24.48 -14.19
N SER A 493 0.61 -24.54 -15.48
CA SER A 493 -0.19 -23.92 -16.54
C SER A 493 -1.58 -24.56 -16.66
N GLU A 494 -1.69 -25.89 -16.57
CA GLU A 494 -2.98 -26.57 -16.56
C GLU A 494 -3.82 -26.24 -15.31
N ILE A 495 -3.18 -26.12 -14.15
CA ILE A 495 -3.84 -25.71 -12.90
C ILE A 495 -4.36 -24.27 -13.04
N LEU A 496 -3.57 -23.35 -13.60
CA LEU A 496 -4.00 -21.99 -13.88
C LEU A 496 -5.18 -21.94 -14.87
N GLU A 497 -5.18 -22.76 -15.91
CA GLU A 497 -6.31 -22.83 -16.86
C GLU A 497 -7.59 -23.37 -16.19
N LYS A 498 -7.47 -24.38 -15.31
CA LYS A 498 -8.59 -24.90 -14.52
C LYS A 498 -9.16 -23.83 -13.57
N LEU A 499 -8.29 -23.13 -12.83
CA LEU A 499 -8.68 -22.04 -11.93
C LEU A 499 -9.31 -20.86 -12.70
N GLN A 500 -8.81 -20.52 -13.89
CA GLN A 500 -9.40 -19.47 -14.72
C GLN A 500 -10.82 -19.83 -15.18
N LYS A 501 -11.04 -21.09 -15.61
CA LYS A 501 -12.38 -21.59 -15.96
C LYS A 501 -13.33 -21.55 -14.75
N GLU A 502 -12.87 -21.98 -13.57
CA GLU A 502 -13.66 -21.89 -12.33
C GLU A 502 -14.02 -20.46 -11.97
N ILE A 503 -13.08 -19.51 -12.09
CA ILE A 503 -13.33 -18.08 -11.85
C ILE A 503 -14.40 -17.55 -12.80
N ASP A 504 -14.34 -17.88 -14.09
CA ASP A 504 -15.31 -17.40 -15.07
C ASP A 504 -16.69 -18.06 -14.88
N ASP A 505 -16.75 -19.34 -14.52
CA ASP A 505 -17.97 -20.01 -14.09
C ASP A 505 -18.60 -19.33 -12.85
N GLN A 506 -17.79 -18.98 -11.84
CA GLN A 506 -18.26 -18.26 -10.66
C GLN A 506 -18.76 -16.85 -11.01
N LYS A 507 -18.11 -16.13 -11.94
CA LYS A 507 -18.64 -14.85 -12.46
C LYS A 507 -20.02 -15.04 -13.12
N THR A 508 -20.23 -16.07 -13.94
CA THR A 508 -21.55 -16.29 -14.57
C THR A 508 -22.63 -16.72 -13.56
N LYS A 509 -22.26 -17.45 -12.50
CA LYS A 509 -23.16 -17.78 -11.38
C LYS A 509 -23.54 -16.54 -10.58
N LEU A 510 -22.56 -15.71 -10.23
CA LEU A 510 -22.77 -14.44 -9.52
C LEU A 510 -23.65 -13.47 -10.33
N GLN A 511 -23.41 -13.31 -11.63
CA GLN A 511 -24.26 -12.50 -12.51
C GLN A 511 -25.70 -13.02 -12.63
N ARG A 512 -25.93 -14.34 -12.50
CA ARG A 512 -27.27 -14.94 -12.44
C ARG A 512 -27.95 -14.62 -11.12
N ALA A 513 -27.27 -14.88 -9.99
CA ALA A 513 -27.76 -14.55 -8.66
C ALA A 513 -28.08 -13.05 -8.50
N GLU A 514 -27.22 -12.14 -8.99
CA GLU A 514 -27.50 -10.70 -9.00
C GLU A 514 -28.77 -10.34 -9.78
N ARG A 515 -29.02 -10.99 -10.93
CA ARG A 515 -30.23 -10.77 -11.72
C ARG A 515 -31.47 -11.25 -10.97
N GLU A 516 -31.41 -12.42 -10.35
CA GLU A 516 -32.48 -12.95 -9.51
C GLU A 516 -32.76 -12.06 -8.29
N VAL A 517 -31.73 -11.58 -7.60
CA VAL A 517 -31.85 -10.60 -6.50
C VAL A 517 -32.44 -9.28 -6.98
N LYS A 518 -32.06 -8.77 -8.16
CA LYS A 518 -32.66 -7.56 -8.75
C LYS A 518 -34.14 -7.77 -9.11
N ILE A 519 -34.54 -8.97 -9.53
CA ILE A 519 -35.94 -9.32 -9.82
C ILE A 519 -36.75 -9.46 -8.51
N SER A 520 -36.25 -10.21 -7.53
CA SER A 520 -36.94 -10.39 -6.25
C SER A 520 -37.08 -9.08 -5.48
N LEU A 521 -36.05 -8.21 -5.49
CA LEU A 521 -36.10 -6.90 -4.86
C LEU A 521 -37.10 -5.94 -5.54
N LYS A 522 -37.34 -6.07 -6.86
CA LYS A 522 -38.46 -5.38 -7.53
C LYS A 522 -39.81 -5.95 -7.07
N ALA A 523 -39.97 -7.28 -7.09
CA ALA A 523 -41.21 -7.94 -6.66
C ALA A 523 -41.54 -7.77 -5.16
N VAL A 524 -40.55 -7.43 -4.32
CA VAL A 524 -40.76 -7.01 -2.92
C VAL A 524 -41.19 -5.54 -2.85
N LYS A 525 -40.62 -4.65 -3.66
CA LYS A 525 -41.02 -3.23 -3.72
C LYS A 525 -42.41 -3.00 -4.33
N GLU A 526 -42.84 -3.85 -5.25
CA GLU A 526 -44.18 -3.80 -5.87
C GLU A 526 -45.28 -4.31 -4.92
N ARG A 527 -44.92 -5.11 -3.91
CA ARG A 527 -45.82 -5.45 -2.80
C ARG A 527 -45.78 -4.30 -1.78
N ASN A 528 -46.89 -3.58 -1.64
CA ASN A 528 -47.06 -2.54 -0.62
C ASN A 528 -47.11 -3.15 0.80
N LEU A 529 -45.95 -3.55 1.32
CA LEU A 529 -45.78 -4.16 2.63
C LEU A 529 -45.82 -3.08 3.73
N GLY A 530 -46.56 -3.35 4.81
CA GLY A 530 -46.65 -2.44 5.96
C GLY A 530 -45.32 -2.33 6.70
N LYS A 531 -45.02 -1.15 7.26
CA LYS A 531 -43.72 -0.86 7.93
C LYS A 531 -43.38 -1.87 9.03
N GLU A 532 -44.35 -2.24 9.86
CA GLU A 532 -44.15 -3.21 10.96
C GLU A 532 -43.70 -4.60 10.45
N PHE A 533 -44.18 -5.02 9.28
CA PHE A 533 -43.75 -6.28 8.65
C PHE A 533 -42.30 -6.19 8.16
N VAL A 534 -41.90 -5.06 7.58
CA VAL A 534 -40.52 -4.82 7.13
C VAL A 534 -39.57 -4.78 8.33
N GLU A 535 -39.91 -4.05 9.40
CA GLU A 535 -39.11 -3.98 10.62
C GLU A 535 -39.02 -5.32 11.37
N ALA A 536 -40.06 -6.16 11.31
CA ALA A 536 -40.01 -7.52 11.85
C ALA A 536 -39.11 -8.44 11.01
N TYR A 537 -39.18 -8.34 9.69
CA TYR A 537 -38.36 -9.11 8.76
C TYR A 537 -36.88 -8.71 8.81
N GLU A 538 -36.57 -7.41 8.92
CA GLU A 538 -35.21 -6.91 9.11
C GLU A 538 -34.60 -7.45 10.41
N ARG A 539 -35.35 -7.45 11.52
CA ARG A 539 -34.90 -8.07 12.79
C ARG A 539 -34.70 -9.58 12.70
N GLU A 540 -35.53 -10.30 11.95
CA GLU A 540 -35.33 -11.75 11.71
C GLU A 540 -34.08 -12.00 10.84
N LEU A 541 -33.84 -11.14 9.84
CA LEU A 541 -32.69 -11.23 8.95
C LEU A 541 -31.38 -10.93 9.67
N ASP A 542 -31.36 -9.90 10.53
CA ASP A 542 -30.22 -9.59 11.42
C ASP A 542 -29.92 -10.77 12.35
N LEU A 543 -30.93 -11.35 13.00
CA LEU A 543 -30.77 -12.54 13.86
C LEU A 543 -30.17 -13.72 13.08
N ARG A 544 -30.68 -14.00 11.87
CA ARG A 544 -30.14 -15.05 10.99
C ARG A 544 -28.70 -14.77 10.56
N GLU A 545 -28.34 -13.51 10.32
CA GLU A 545 -26.96 -13.14 10.00
C GLU A 545 -26.03 -13.31 11.20
N PHE A 546 -26.46 -12.95 12.42
CA PHE A 546 -25.70 -13.22 13.65
C PHE A 546 -25.54 -14.72 13.92
N GLU A 547 -26.59 -15.53 13.74
CA GLU A 547 -26.51 -16.99 13.82
C GLU A 547 -25.49 -17.55 12.81
N TYR A 548 -25.52 -17.06 11.56
CA TYR A 548 -24.58 -17.49 10.53
C TYR A 548 -23.12 -17.09 10.85
N ARG A 549 -22.89 -15.83 11.25
CA ARG A 549 -21.56 -15.33 11.66
C ARG A 549 -21.00 -16.12 12.84
N ASN A 550 -21.80 -16.36 13.87
CA ASN A 550 -21.41 -17.17 15.03
C ASN A 550 -21.11 -18.62 14.61
N SER A 551 -21.95 -19.23 13.77
CA SER A 551 -21.73 -20.60 13.27
C SER A 551 -20.45 -20.70 12.43
N SER A 552 -20.20 -19.71 11.57
CA SER A 552 -18.99 -19.63 10.73
C SER A 552 -17.73 -19.47 11.58
N ALA A 553 -17.76 -18.61 12.60
CA ALA A 553 -16.64 -18.44 13.54
C ALA A 553 -16.37 -19.73 14.35
N LEU A 554 -17.41 -20.42 14.81
CA LEU A 554 -17.27 -21.71 15.50
C LEU A 554 -16.74 -22.81 14.56
N ASN A 555 -17.11 -22.81 13.28
CA ASN A 555 -16.54 -23.71 12.28
C ASN A 555 -15.05 -23.42 12.03
N GLN A 556 -14.67 -22.16 11.82
CA GLN A 556 -13.25 -21.79 11.64
C GLN A 556 -12.40 -22.15 12.87
N LEU A 557 -12.94 -21.99 14.09
CA LEU A 557 -12.28 -22.45 15.31
C LEU A 557 -12.21 -23.98 15.43
N ALA A 558 -13.11 -24.73 14.79
CA ALA A 558 -13.02 -26.18 14.67
C ALA A 558 -11.97 -26.60 13.65
N ASP A 559 -11.96 -25.98 12.47
CA ASP A 559 -10.96 -26.24 11.43
C ASP A 559 -9.55 -25.91 11.96
N MET A 560 -9.37 -24.79 12.67
CA MET A 560 -8.11 -24.46 13.35
C MET A 560 -7.73 -25.44 14.47
N ALA A 561 -8.70 -26.14 15.07
CA ALA A 561 -8.44 -27.12 16.10
C ALA A 561 -8.18 -28.54 15.57
N GLU A 562 -8.57 -28.81 14.31
CA GLU A 562 -8.37 -30.09 13.63
C GLU A 562 -7.09 -30.11 12.76
N ASN A 563 -6.65 -28.95 12.24
CA ASN A 563 -5.49 -28.84 11.35
C ASN A 563 -4.16 -28.50 12.05
N ASP A 564 -4.15 -28.20 13.35
CA ASP A 564 -2.96 -27.67 14.06
C ASP A 564 -2.79 -28.33 15.44
N ASP A 565 -1.94 -29.37 15.49
CA ASP A 565 -1.73 -30.24 16.66
C ASP A 565 -1.31 -29.49 17.94
N ASP A 566 -0.55 -28.39 17.80
CA ASP A 566 -0.02 -27.60 18.92
C ASP A 566 -1.01 -26.55 19.43
N ILE A 567 -1.91 -26.07 18.56
CA ILE A 567 -2.85 -24.98 18.85
C ILE A 567 -4.24 -25.52 19.21
N GLY A 568 -4.70 -26.58 18.55
CA GLY A 568 -6.03 -27.15 18.73
C GLY A 568 -6.42 -27.50 20.17
N PRO A 569 -5.58 -28.20 20.96
CA PRO A 569 -5.87 -28.49 22.36
C PRO A 569 -6.06 -27.23 23.23
N LYS A 570 -5.39 -26.12 22.87
CA LYS A 570 -5.54 -24.83 23.57
C LYS A 570 -6.84 -24.14 23.18
N VAL A 571 -7.20 -24.16 21.90
CA VAL A 571 -8.47 -23.60 21.39
C VAL A 571 -9.67 -24.34 21.98
N ILE A 572 -9.68 -25.68 21.92
CA ILE A 572 -10.74 -26.52 22.50
C ILE A 572 -10.91 -26.23 24.00
N ARG A 573 -9.81 -26.17 24.75
CA ARG A 573 -9.85 -25.84 26.19
C ARG A 573 -10.45 -24.45 26.44
N ILE A 574 -10.00 -23.42 25.73
CA ILE A 574 -10.52 -22.05 25.91
C ILE A 574 -12.01 -21.96 25.56
N MET A 575 -12.47 -22.67 24.54
CA MET A 575 -13.88 -22.72 24.17
C MET A 575 -14.74 -23.41 25.25
N LEU A 576 -14.27 -24.54 25.79
CA LEU A 576 -14.93 -25.24 26.90
C LEU A 576 -14.93 -24.41 28.20
N ASP A 577 -13.82 -23.75 28.53
CA ASP A 577 -13.70 -22.82 29.67
C ASP A 577 -14.64 -21.60 29.54
N LYS A 578 -15.10 -21.28 28.32
CA LYS A 578 -16.12 -20.26 28.03
C LYS A 578 -17.54 -20.82 27.83
N GLY A 579 -17.74 -22.13 28.01
CA GLY A 579 -19.05 -22.78 27.84
C GLY A 579 -19.52 -22.92 26.39
N LEU A 580 -18.64 -22.69 25.42
CA LEU A 580 -18.93 -22.85 23.99
C LEU A 580 -18.73 -24.30 23.57
N LYS A 581 -19.65 -24.82 22.75
CA LYS A 581 -19.58 -26.17 22.18
C LYS A 581 -19.05 -26.10 20.74
N MET A 582 -18.19 -27.05 20.38
CA MET A 582 -17.72 -27.21 19.00
C MET A 582 -18.89 -27.56 18.07
N PRO A 583 -18.89 -27.12 16.80
CA PRO A 583 -19.95 -27.41 15.83
C PRO A 583 -20.30 -28.89 15.68
N HIS A 584 -19.32 -29.79 15.74
CA HIS A 584 -19.53 -31.25 15.68
C HIS A 584 -20.31 -31.81 16.89
N MET A 585 -20.49 -31.02 17.96
CA MET A 585 -21.31 -31.35 19.14
C MET A 585 -22.71 -30.71 19.11
N LEU A 586 -23.02 -29.88 18.10
CA LEU A 586 -24.32 -29.21 17.98
C LEU A 586 -25.26 -30.04 17.09
N GLN A 587 -26.23 -30.71 17.73
CA GLN A 587 -27.39 -31.27 17.04
C GLN A 587 -28.06 -30.17 16.22
N LYS A 588 -28.24 -30.38 14.90
CA LYS A 588 -28.89 -29.42 14.00
C LYS A 588 -30.27 -29.04 14.55
N THR A 589 -30.39 -27.82 15.06
CA THR A 589 -31.67 -27.23 15.45
C THR A 589 -32.55 -27.12 14.21
N ARG A 590 -33.61 -27.94 14.15
CA ARG A 590 -34.65 -27.77 13.14
C ARG A 590 -35.31 -26.41 13.36
N SER A 591 -35.15 -25.51 12.40
CA SER A 591 -35.85 -24.24 12.37
C SER A 591 -37.37 -24.47 12.27
N PHE A 592 -38.11 -24.03 13.29
CA PHE A 592 -39.56 -23.99 13.26
C PHE A 592 -40.02 -22.82 12.38
N ALA A 593 -40.28 -23.10 11.12
CA ALA A 593 -40.92 -22.17 10.18
C ALA A 593 -42.04 -22.86 9.38
N SER A 594 -42.97 -23.50 10.08
CA SER A 594 -44.26 -23.90 9.49
C SER A 594 -45.20 -22.69 9.46
N TRP A 595 -45.12 -21.88 8.40
CA TRP A 595 -46.16 -20.88 8.13
C TRP A 595 -47.43 -21.61 7.69
N ARG A 596 -48.38 -21.76 8.62
CA ARG A 596 -49.73 -22.25 8.33
C ARG A 596 -50.48 -21.16 7.57
N SER A 597 -50.75 -21.42 6.30
CA SER A 597 -51.79 -20.71 5.55
C SER A 597 -53.15 -21.38 5.83
N ASP A 598 -53.98 -20.77 6.68
CA ASP A 598 -55.36 -21.22 6.93
C ASP A 598 -56.22 -20.07 7.48
N VAL A 599 -56.96 -19.38 6.60
CA VAL A 599 -58.39 -18.96 6.65
C VAL A 599 -58.69 -18.53 5.19
N SER A 600 -59.74 -18.90 4.46
CA SER A 600 -61.15 -19.21 4.78
C SER A 600 -61.70 -20.26 3.79
N GLU A 601 -62.31 -21.35 4.27
CA GLU A 601 -63.76 -21.57 4.48
C GLU A 601 -64.57 -22.09 3.27
N THR A 602 -65.08 -23.31 3.47
CA THR A 602 -66.38 -23.84 3.01
C THR A 602 -66.70 -23.93 1.51
N SER A 603 -66.65 -25.16 0.98
CA SER A 603 -67.90 -25.85 0.60
C SER A 603 -67.72 -27.37 0.52
N SER A 604 -68.73 -28.07 1.04
CA SER A 604 -68.80 -29.53 1.20
C SER A 604 -68.95 -30.26 -0.15
N SER A 605 -68.30 -31.40 -0.34
CA SER A 605 -68.96 -32.72 -0.17
C SER A 605 -68.23 -33.91 -0.82
N ARG A 606 -68.13 -35.03 -0.07
CA ARG A 606 -68.00 -36.45 -0.54
C ARG A 606 -66.73 -36.83 -1.34
N ASP A 607 -66.23 -38.06 -1.33
CA ASP A 607 -66.45 -39.24 -0.46
C ASP A 607 -65.19 -40.13 -0.47
N MET A 608 -65.22 -41.25 0.26
CA MET A 608 -64.12 -42.20 0.53
C MET A 608 -63.37 -42.79 -0.70
N PRO A 609 -62.13 -43.29 -0.52
CA PRO A 609 -61.28 -43.83 -1.59
C PRO A 609 -61.58 -45.30 -1.93
N MET A 610 -61.19 -45.75 -3.13
CA MET A 610 -61.05 -47.17 -3.44
C MET A 610 -59.89 -47.44 -4.42
N SER A 611 -59.32 -48.63 -4.28
CA SER A 611 -58.11 -49.21 -4.86
C SER A 611 -57.91 -49.20 -6.39
N THR A 612 -56.64 -49.42 -6.73
CA THR A 612 -56.01 -50.00 -7.95
C THR A 612 -56.75 -51.22 -8.58
N PRO A 613 -56.34 -51.81 -9.74
CA PRO A 613 -55.13 -51.63 -10.59
C PRO A 613 -55.40 -51.61 -12.15
N HIS A 614 -54.34 -51.91 -12.96
CA HIS A 614 -54.28 -52.20 -14.42
C HIS A 614 -53.95 -51.01 -15.36
N SER A 615 -52.74 -50.93 -15.95
CA SER A 615 -52.27 -51.49 -17.26
C SER A 615 -52.98 -50.85 -18.48
N SER A 616 -52.34 -50.45 -19.58
CA SER A 616 -50.97 -50.62 -20.13
C SER A 616 -50.83 -49.79 -21.44
N VAL A 617 -49.68 -49.85 -22.13
CA VAL A 617 -49.44 -49.37 -23.54
C VAL A 617 -49.24 -47.85 -23.69
N SER A 618 -48.38 -47.28 -24.56
CA SER A 618 -47.05 -47.63 -25.14
C SER A 618 -46.49 -46.37 -25.85
N GLU A 619 -45.30 -46.50 -26.47
CA GLU A 619 -44.63 -45.57 -27.41
C GLU A 619 -43.86 -44.40 -26.75
N THR A 620 -42.54 -44.41 -26.60
CA THR A 620 -41.39 -44.71 -27.51
C THR A 620 -41.17 -43.75 -28.66
N THR A 621 -40.31 -42.74 -28.43
CA THR A 621 -39.24 -42.40 -29.39
C THR A 621 -37.98 -41.99 -28.62
N SER A 622 -36.92 -42.79 -28.75
CA SER A 622 -35.59 -42.52 -28.21
C SER A 622 -34.67 -41.94 -29.28
N VAL A 623 -33.89 -40.90 -28.96
CA VAL A 623 -32.68 -40.55 -29.72
C VAL A 623 -31.51 -40.49 -28.76
N VAL A 624 -30.60 -41.46 -28.90
CA VAL A 624 -29.31 -41.52 -28.21
C VAL A 624 -28.25 -41.05 -29.21
N ILE A 625 -27.38 -40.14 -28.79
CA ILE A 625 -26.18 -39.76 -29.54
C ILE A 625 -24.97 -40.22 -28.72
N GLN A 626 -24.24 -41.20 -29.26
CA GLN A 626 -22.91 -41.58 -28.78
C GLN A 626 -21.83 -40.81 -29.56
N PRO A 627 -20.66 -40.50 -28.95
CA PRO A 627 -19.54 -39.88 -29.64
C PRO A 627 -18.72 -40.92 -30.44
N SER A 628 -18.26 -40.55 -31.63
CA SER A 628 -17.43 -41.41 -32.48
C SER A 628 -15.96 -41.37 -32.06
N VAL A 629 -15.36 -42.55 -31.86
CA VAL A 629 -13.91 -42.73 -31.78
C VAL A 629 -13.37 -43.01 -33.18
N VAL A 630 -12.29 -42.31 -33.58
CA VAL A 630 -11.52 -42.62 -34.80
C VAL A 630 -10.14 -43.11 -34.39
N SER A 631 -9.89 -44.39 -34.63
CA SER A 631 -8.56 -45.00 -34.51
C SER A 631 -7.77 -44.79 -35.79
N ILE A 632 -6.47 -44.50 -35.67
CA ILE A 632 -5.51 -44.59 -36.77
C ILE A 632 -4.32 -45.42 -36.30
N ASP A 633 -4.32 -46.70 -36.66
CA ASP A 633 -3.13 -47.54 -36.65
C ASP A 633 -2.39 -47.35 -37.98
N PHE A 634 -1.06 -47.19 -37.91
CA PHE A 634 -0.18 -47.62 -39.00
C PHE A 634 1.05 -48.31 -38.42
N SER A 635 1.29 -49.53 -38.91
CA SER A 635 2.30 -50.48 -38.44
C SER A 635 3.68 -50.24 -39.10
N PRO A 636 4.76 -50.91 -38.66
CA PRO A 636 6.12 -50.39 -38.79
C PRO A 636 6.89 -50.83 -40.04
N SER A 637 7.99 -50.12 -40.33
CA SER A 637 9.22 -50.61 -40.97
C SER A 637 10.40 -49.76 -40.51
#